data_AF-A0A932CS16-F1
#
_entry.id   AF-A0A932CS16-F1
#
_cell.length_a   1.000
_cell.length_b   1.000
_cell.length_c   1.000
_cell.angle_alpha   90.00
_cell.angle_beta   90.00
_cell.angle_gamma   90.00
#
_symmetry.space_group_name_H-M   'P 1'
#
loop_
_entity.id
_entity.type
_entity.pdbx_description
1 polymer ?
#
loop_
_entity_poly.entity_id
_entity_poly.type
_entity_poly.pdbx_seq_one_letter_code
_entity_poly.pdbx_strand_id
1 'polypeptide(L)'
;MRLPAGVSVFLALALTSCSGDGIDGDDAEDLGVIDGKADAIATRTLSVAAGRSKSFRVKANDFQVVIVQDGTVDAQIFAKAKTLELWSDVSTNPVVAVDVADETVRTWTLRVYNLGEATLTGQLRVLPLAAPQPANGLPTLADPVVSQNDWCTYADQAPYVTAVSWTHPQVQAALRALGPGWRSTFTYGEWSVAYGLENTSTGTDEQKMQKAARNFIRVICGEHRDYPAMIGRKLDLIAEAQVYAGPGEMASVDTSKNLFSQITYPAYQRMVRTMQSVHSYRQSSVGSENDGFHYGFGELGHGSNRVENGVPPWTHCEMKFMFERYMTAAAPQWVDPAAYVQEYEEYKSSCSEDDLAWMYNFRGHKVYQPLWLESNAFIWNSRRARGAEISRADRSYYLRPFATRYARARAAWAAYLLYRDEDHEQMIRASEWGGGPILYITDQDADGNGVADYRLFADDGCGDSGVQSPDPGSNCNMVSWESAWSTPSTTGAASAWDRAWLGLPDMGFMQTFTTFESRMARFNQALDRHTNWGPTGYYMLDASDPSDTSPRFQGAYSPIVACSYDISASNGFATGNYPSTPPFEQGRTKWMFVMRFRTADYYSEQSMRDGRPIDFDRNYFNETSLSNDYYRERALDRFGWVPLEDMHANIYFVYGARGEAPPALVDIPAP
;
A
#
# COMPACT_ATOMS: atom_id res chain seq x y z
N MET A 1 -7.40 43.73 9.11
CA MET A 1 -8.43 42.80 8.55
C MET A 1 -9.10 42.11 9.72
N ARG A 2 -10.43 42.28 9.88
CA ARG A 2 -11.23 41.66 10.94
C ARG A 2 -11.69 40.28 10.46
N LEU A 3 -11.42 39.24 11.24
CA LEU A 3 -12.02 37.91 11.06
C LEU A 3 -13.44 37.90 11.67
N PRO A 4 -14.40 37.14 11.11
CA PRO A 4 -15.78 37.13 11.58
C PRO A 4 -15.94 36.18 12.78
N ALA A 5 -16.82 36.58 13.69
CA ALA A 5 -17.23 35.81 14.86
C ALA A 5 -18.13 34.63 14.45
N GLY A 6 -17.68 33.40 14.74
CA GLY A 6 -18.46 32.18 14.68
C GLY A 6 -18.82 31.71 16.09
N VAL A 7 -20.09 31.40 16.28
CA VAL A 7 -20.76 31.09 17.54
C VAL A 7 -20.22 29.80 18.19
N SER A 8 -19.63 29.91 19.39
CA SER A 8 -19.37 28.76 20.26
C SER A 8 -20.64 28.45 21.07
N VAL A 9 -21.26 27.30 20.81
CA VAL A 9 -22.30 26.73 21.67
C VAL A 9 -21.59 26.09 22.88
N PHE A 10 -21.59 26.80 24.01
CA PHE A 10 -21.20 26.23 25.29
C PHE A 10 -22.33 25.34 25.81
N LEU A 11 -22.14 24.02 25.75
CA LEU A 11 -22.97 23.06 26.47
C LEU A 11 -22.49 23.07 27.94
N ALA A 12 -23.20 23.81 28.79
CA ALA A 12 -22.96 23.81 30.22
C ALA A 12 -23.48 22.51 30.83
N LEU A 13 -22.62 21.49 30.94
CA LEU A 13 -22.88 20.36 31.84
C LEU A 13 -22.69 20.83 33.28
N ALA A 14 -23.76 20.71 34.06
CA ALA A 14 -23.76 20.97 35.49
C ALA A 14 -22.84 19.96 36.20
N LEU A 15 -21.63 20.39 36.54
CA LEU A 15 -20.74 19.68 37.46
C LEU A 15 -21.30 19.85 38.88
N THR A 16 -22.00 18.84 39.36
CA THR A 16 -22.26 18.64 40.79
C THR A 16 -20.93 18.47 41.51
N SER A 17 -20.63 19.41 42.40
CA SER A 17 -19.45 19.40 43.27
C SER A 17 -19.56 18.28 44.31
N CYS A 18 -18.96 17.12 44.03
CA CYS A 18 -18.59 16.17 45.07
C CYS A 18 -17.25 16.61 45.67
N SER A 19 -17.32 17.25 46.83
CA SER A 19 -16.18 17.57 47.67
C SER A 19 -15.63 16.32 48.35
N GLY A 20 -14.37 16.00 48.05
CA GLY A 20 -13.40 15.41 48.99
C GLY A 20 -13.58 13.94 49.34
N ASP A 21 -12.77 13.09 48.69
CA ASP A 21 -11.85 12.20 49.40
C ASP A 21 -10.64 11.89 48.50
N GLY A 22 -9.45 11.95 49.12
CA GLY A 22 -8.09 11.90 48.57
C GLY A 22 -7.92 11.52 47.10
N ILE A 23 -7.45 12.48 46.30
CA ILE A 23 -6.76 12.18 45.03
C ILE A 23 -5.32 11.85 45.42
N ASP A 24 -4.90 10.63 45.11
CA ASP A 24 -3.55 10.09 45.26
C ASP A 24 -2.49 11.11 44.82
N GLY A 25 -1.36 11.05 45.55
CA GLY A 25 -0.22 11.94 45.38
C GLY A 25 0.21 12.10 43.92
N ASP A 26 0.70 13.31 43.65
CA ASP A 26 1.18 13.86 42.38
C ASP A 26 2.50 13.19 41.89
N ASP A 27 2.63 11.88 42.08
CA ASP A 27 3.77 11.07 41.67
C ASP A 27 3.69 10.77 40.17
N ALA A 28 3.95 11.81 39.37
CA ALA A 28 4.06 11.64 37.93
C ALA A 28 5.26 10.73 37.61
N GLU A 29 4.98 9.65 36.87
CA GLU A 29 5.99 8.67 36.47
C GLU A 29 6.93 9.25 35.40
N ASP A 30 8.24 9.12 35.59
CA ASP A 30 9.23 9.66 34.65
C ASP A 30 9.48 8.67 33.48
N LEU A 31 9.26 9.16 32.27
CA LEU A 31 9.46 8.44 31.01
C LEU A 31 10.87 8.62 30.44
N GLY A 32 11.66 9.55 31.00
CA GLY A 32 13.00 9.86 30.54
C GLY A 32 13.05 10.96 29.46
N VAL A 33 14.10 10.91 28.64
CA VAL A 33 14.39 11.89 27.58
C VAL A 33 14.18 11.23 26.22
N ILE A 34 13.44 11.92 25.35
CA ILE A 34 13.27 11.59 23.93
C ILE A 34 14.00 12.70 23.17
N ASP A 35 15.11 12.36 22.52
CA ASP A 35 16.02 13.31 21.87
C ASP A 35 15.62 13.58 20.39
N GLY A 36 14.37 13.33 20.03
CA GLY A 36 13.84 13.51 18.68
C GLY A 36 14.36 12.48 17.67
N LYS A 37 15.23 11.55 18.09
CA LYS A 37 15.66 10.44 17.24
C LYS A 37 14.57 9.41 17.11
N ALA A 38 14.54 8.79 15.94
CA ALA A 38 13.47 7.94 15.48
C ALA A 38 13.31 6.65 16.33
N ASP A 39 14.36 6.24 17.05
CA ASP A 39 14.43 5.10 17.97
C ASP A 39 14.05 5.41 19.42
N ALA A 40 13.86 6.69 19.78
CA ALA A 40 13.52 7.10 21.14
C ALA A 40 12.01 6.92 21.43
N ILE A 41 11.57 5.67 21.59
CA ILE A 41 10.21 5.33 22.02
C ILE A 41 10.18 5.13 23.53
N ALA A 42 9.30 5.87 24.23
CA ALA A 42 9.00 5.59 25.63
C ALA A 42 7.63 4.93 25.76
N THR A 43 7.61 3.68 26.23
CA THR A 43 6.38 2.92 26.48
C THR A 43 6.19 2.69 27.97
N ARG A 44 4.96 2.85 28.48
CA ARG A 44 4.56 2.46 29.84
C ARG A 44 3.21 1.79 29.87
N THR A 45 3.10 0.78 30.73
CA THR A 45 1.82 0.19 31.08
C THR A 45 0.92 1.25 31.72
N LEU A 46 -0.31 1.30 31.21
CA LEU A 46 -1.34 2.22 31.60
C LEU A 46 -2.46 1.43 32.28
N SER A 47 -2.83 1.85 33.49
CA SER A 47 -4.03 1.39 34.16
C SER A 47 -4.64 2.59 34.89
N VAL A 48 -5.84 3.00 34.48
CA VAL A 48 -6.53 4.18 35.01
C VAL A 48 -7.97 3.81 35.31
N ALA A 49 -8.36 3.86 36.59
CA ALA A 49 -9.74 3.60 36.99
C ALA A 49 -10.73 4.61 36.36
N ALA A 50 -11.99 4.22 36.23
CA ALA A 50 -13.05 5.07 35.69
C ALA A 50 -13.11 6.44 36.39
N GLY A 51 -13.18 7.52 35.59
CA GLY A 51 -13.20 8.90 36.07
C GLY A 51 -11.91 9.39 36.72
N ARG A 52 -10.80 8.63 36.66
CA ARG A 52 -9.48 9.03 37.18
C ARG A 52 -8.53 9.42 36.07
N SER A 53 -7.36 9.93 36.46
CA SER A 53 -6.28 10.26 35.55
C SER A 53 -4.94 9.74 36.06
N LYS A 54 -4.01 9.41 35.16
CA LYS A 54 -2.61 9.09 35.48
C LYS A 54 -1.67 10.10 34.82
N SER A 55 -0.65 10.55 35.56
CA SER A 55 0.32 11.56 35.12
C SER A 55 1.68 10.93 34.80
N PHE A 56 2.34 11.46 33.77
CA PHE A 56 3.68 11.07 33.33
C PHE A 56 4.51 12.32 33.04
N ARG A 57 5.84 12.20 33.07
CA ARG A 57 6.78 13.24 32.66
C ARG A 57 7.68 12.75 31.54
N VAL A 58 7.92 13.59 30.55
CA VAL A 58 8.88 13.30 29.47
C VAL A 58 9.67 14.55 29.12
N LYS A 59 10.95 14.40 28.78
CA LYS A 59 11.77 15.48 28.23
C LYS A 59 11.90 15.31 26.73
N ALA A 60 11.31 16.22 25.95
CA ALA A 60 11.30 16.15 24.50
C ALA A 60 11.18 17.54 23.89
N ASN A 61 11.63 17.70 22.65
CA ASN A 61 11.34 18.89 21.86
C ASN A 61 9.93 18.75 21.25
N ASP A 62 9.84 17.86 20.27
CA ASP A 62 8.66 17.47 19.52
C ASP A 62 8.38 15.97 19.73
N PHE A 63 7.11 15.60 19.83
CA PHE A 63 6.70 14.22 20.03
C PHE A 63 5.21 14.04 19.78
N GLN A 64 4.79 12.79 19.65
CA GLN A 64 3.42 12.37 19.66
C GLN A 64 3.19 11.45 20.86
N VAL A 65 2.04 11.58 21.51
CA VAL A 65 1.58 10.65 22.56
C VAL A 65 0.36 9.91 22.05
N VAL A 66 0.39 8.58 22.14
CA VAL A 66 -0.74 7.71 21.81
C VAL A 66 -1.03 6.75 22.95
N ILE A 67 -2.29 6.33 23.05
CA ILE A 67 -2.70 5.22 23.91
C ILE A 67 -3.07 4.04 23.03
N VAL A 68 -2.48 2.88 23.33
CA VAL A 68 -2.89 1.59 22.76
C VAL A 68 -3.68 0.86 23.84
N GLN A 69 -4.99 0.76 23.68
CA GLN A 69 -5.88 0.17 24.69
C GLN A 69 -6.10 -1.33 24.46
N ASP A 70 -6.30 -2.08 25.55
CA ASP A 70 -6.75 -3.49 25.49
C ASP A 70 -8.29 -3.61 25.33
N GLY A 71 -8.99 -2.48 25.22
CA GLY A 71 -10.46 -2.38 25.18
C GLY A 71 -10.96 -1.10 24.51
N THR A 72 -12.22 -0.74 24.77
CA THR A 72 -12.89 0.43 24.17
C THR A 72 -13.35 1.41 25.24
N VAL A 73 -12.40 2.15 25.82
CA VAL A 73 -12.67 3.15 26.86
C VAL A 73 -12.39 4.54 26.31
N ASP A 74 -13.38 5.42 26.35
CA ASP A 74 -13.17 6.82 25.98
C ASP A 74 -12.13 7.46 26.91
N ALA A 75 -11.09 8.03 26.30
CA ALA A 75 -9.97 8.62 26.99
C ALA A 75 -9.59 9.96 26.36
N GLN A 76 -8.83 10.75 27.11
CA GLN A 76 -8.28 12.02 26.63
C GLN A 76 -6.85 12.19 27.14
N ILE A 77 -5.98 12.75 26.30
CA ILE A 77 -4.61 13.08 26.66
C ILE A 77 -4.46 14.59 26.77
N PHE A 78 -3.74 15.02 27.80
CA PHE A 78 -3.31 16.39 28.01
C PHE A 78 -1.80 16.45 28.07
N ALA A 79 -1.18 17.34 27.30
CA ALA A 79 0.26 17.60 27.36
C ALA A 79 0.51 19.06 27.75
N LYS A 80 1.33 19.28 28.78
CA LYS A 80 1.68 20.61 29.26
C LYS A 80 3.18 20.81 29.44
N ALA A 81 3.69 21.90 28.89
CA ALA A 81 5.02 22.43 29.20
C ALA A 81 4.97 23.94 29.39
N LYS A 82 5.21 24.41 30.62
CA LYS A 82 5.10 25.83 31.01
C LYS A 82 3.71 26.40 30.65
N THR A 83 3.66 27.27 29.64
CA THR A 83 2.45 27.95 29.14
C THR A 83 1.83 27.26 27.92
N LEU A 84 2.47 26.21 27.40
CA LEU A 84 1.94 25.40 26.31
C LEU A 84 1.05 24.31 26.89
N GLU A 85 -0.17 24.23 26.39
CA GLU A 85 -1.18 23.27 26.80
C GLU A 85 -1.86 22.72 25.55
N LEU A 86 -1.86 21.41 25.41
CA LEU A 86 -2.42 20.69 24.26
C LEU A 86 -3.33 19.58 24.76
N TRP A 87 -4.44 19.36 24.06
CA TRP A 87 -5.42 18.35 24.36
C TRP A 87 -5.68 17.50 23.11
N SER A 88 -5.87 16.20 23.30
CA SER A 88 -6.47 15.36 22.26
C SER A 88 -7.98 15.57 22.22
N ASP A 89 -8.60 15.13 21.13
CA ASP A 89 -10.02 14.78 21.15
C ASP A 89 -10.27 13.62 22.13
N VAL A 90 -11.53 13.50 22.57
CA VAL A 90 -11.99 12.33 23.33
C VAL A 90 -12.24 11.19 22.35
N SER A 91 -11.55 10.07 22.54
CA SER A 91 -11.77 8.87 21.72
C SER A 91 -11.24 7.63 22.43
N THR A 92 -11.45 6.46 21.84
CA THR A 92 -10.82 5.20 22.28
C THR A 92 -9.35 5.09 21.90
N ASN A 93 -8.82 5.99 21.07
CA ASN A 93 -7.41 6.05 20.66
C ASN A 93 -6.95 7.52 20.61
N PRO A 94 -6.92 8.23 21.74
CA PRO A 94 -6.59 9.65 21.74
C PRO A 94 -5.12 9.86 21.35
N VAL A 95 -4.88 10.95 20.65
CA VAL A 95 -3.54 11.35 20.22
C VAL A 95 -3.30 12.82 20.51
N VAL A 96 -2.14 13.14 21.10
CA VAL A 96 -1.63 14.52 21.17
C VAL A 96 -0.33 14.59 20.40
N ALA A 97 -0.28 15.47 19.41
CA ALA A 97 0.93 15.85 18.71
C ALA A 97 1.46 17.17 19.30
N VAL A 98 2.71 17.16 19.73
CA VAL A 98 3.45 18.32 20.20
C VAL A 98 4.43 18.71 19.11
N ASP A 99 4.04 19.71 18.33
CA ASP A 99 4.85 20.35 17.30
C ASP A 99 5.20 21.77 17.76
N VAL A 100 6.42 21.94 18.27
CA VAL A 100 6.93 23.24 18.71
C VAL A 100 8.02 23.67 17.74
N ALA A 101 7.83 24.83 17.12
CA ALA A 101 8.70 25.34 16.06
C ALA A 101 10.14 25.66 16.49
N ASP A 102 10.45 25.64 17.78
CA ASP A 102 11.80 25.87 18.29
C ASP A 102 12.40 24.55 18.79
N GLU A 103 13.70 24.33 18.60
CA GLU A 103 14.41 23.09 18.96
C GLU A 103 14.62 22.90 20.48
N THR A 104 13.85 23.59 21.33
CA THR A 104 14.07 23.56 22.77
C THR A 104 13.47 22.31 23.39
N VAL A 105 14.32 21.41 23.88
CA VAL A 105 13.89 20.30 24.72
C VAL A 105 13.24 20.83 26.00
N ARG A 106 11.99 20.43 26.25
CA ARG A 106 11.16 20.83 27.40
C ARG A 106 10.80 19.62 28.24
N THR A 107 10.54 19.83 29.53
CA THR A 107 9.86 18.84 30.36
C THR A 107 8.36 19.00 30.20
N TRP A 108 7.72 17.98 29.67
CA TRP A 108 6.28 17.88 29.47
C TRP A 108 5.67 17.04 30.57
N THR A 109 4.54 17.50 31.10
CA THR A 109 3.65 16.68 31.93
C THR A 109 2.54 16.17 31.04
N LEU A 110 2.42 14.85 30.93
CA LEU A 110 1.35 14.17 30.22
C LEU A 110 0.32 13.69 31.24
N ARG A 111 -0.97 13.90 30.97
CA ARG A 111 -2.06 13.32 31.77
C ARG A 111 -2.99 12.55 30.87
N VAL A 112 -3.26 11.31 31.23
CA VAL A 112 -4.27 10.48 30.59
C VAL A 112 -5.50 10.47 31.48
N TYR A 113 -6.64 10.88 30.94
CA TYR A 113 -7.94 10.84 31.59
C TYR A 113 -8.73 9.64 31.07
N ASN A 114 -9.27 8.84 31.99
CA ASN A 114 -10.28 7.84 31.67
C ASN A 114 -11.67 8.47 31.84
N LEU A 115 -12.41 8.60 30.74
CA LEU A 115 -13.74 9.19 30.68
C LEU A 115 -14.86 8.16 30.57
N GLY A 116 -14.52 6.87 30.48
CA GLY A 116 -15.49 5.77 30.44
C GLY A 116 -15.82 5.19 31.82
N GLU A 117 -16.68 4.17 31.81
CA GLU A 117 -17.16 3.48 33.02
C GLU A 117 -16.29 2.28 33.45
N ALA A 118 -15.45 1.76 32.55
CA ALA A 118 -14.53 0.66 32.81
C ALA A 118 -13.11 1.17 33.11
N THR A 119 -12.28 0.35 33.74
CA THR A 119 -10.84 0.65 33.90
C THR A 119 -10.17 0.67 32.52
N LEU A 120 -9.52 1.78 32.21
CA LEU A 120 -8.66 1.93 31.03
C LEU A 120 -7.37 1.15 31.27
N THR A 121 -7.14 0.08 30.52
CA THR A 121 -5.87 -0.66 30.48
C THR A 121 -5.23 -0.57 29.10
N GLY A 122 -3.91 -0.56 29.05
CA GLY A 122 -3.17 -0.56 27.80
C GLY A 122 -1.75 -0.03 27.97
N GLN A 123 -1.25 0.66 26.95
CA GLN A 123 0.06 1.28 26.94
C GLN A 123 0.00 2.76 26.55
N LEU A 124 0.67 3.61 27.33
CA LEU A 124 1.03 4.95 26.91
C LEU A 124 2.32 4.87 26.10
N ARG A 125 2.32 5.38 24.87
CA ARG A 125 3.52 5.47 24.04
C ARG A 125 3.79 6.92 23.69
N VAL A 126 5.03 7.34 23.92
CA VAL A 126 5.56 8.62 23.44
C VAL A 126 6.51 8.32 22.30
N LEU A 127 6.19 8.87 21.13
CA LEU A 127 6.85 8.64 19.85
C LEU A 127 7.46 9.97 19.37
N PRO A 128 8.54 9.96 18.59
CA PRO A 128 9.00 11.16 17.87
C PRO A 128 7.85 11.72 16.99
N LEU A 129 7.74 13.03 16.84
CA LEU A 129 6.67 13.64 16.01
C LEU A 129 6.76 13.20 14.54
N ALA A 130 7.96 12.83 14.10
CA ALA A 130 8.22 12.23 12.80
C ALA A 130 7.68 10.79 12.65
N ALA A 131 7.19 10.16 13.72
CA ALA A 131 6.41 8.93 13.59
C ALA A 131 5.10 9.29 12.88
N PRO A 132 4.83 8.74 11.69
CA PRO A 132 3.55 8.92 11.05
C PRO A 132 2.43 8.55 12.02
N GLN A 133 1.42 9.41 12.11
CA GLN A 133 0.12 8.97 12.60
C GLN A 133 -0.27 7.73 11.80
N PRO A 134 -0.74 6.63 12.43
CA PRO A 134 -1.46 5.61 11.68
C PRO A 134 -2.54 6.33 10.87
N ALA A 135 -2.79 5.89 9.64
CA ALA A 135 -3.79 6.51 8.77
C ALA A 135 -5.16 6.47 9.46
N ASN A 136 -5.47 7.52 10.24
CA ASN A 136 -6.71 7.70 10.96
C ASN A 136 -7.81 7.79 9.91
N GLY A 137 -8.52 6.69 9.68
CA GLY A 137 -9.58 6.62 8.67
C GLY A 137 -9.58 5.38 7.78
N LEU A 138 -8.66 4.42 7.98
CA LEU A 138 -8.81 3.13 7.32
C LEU A 138 -9.99 2.34 7.92
N PRO A 139 -10.85 1.74 7.08
CA PRO A 139 -11.94 0.92 7.56
C PRO A 139 -11.44 -0.31 8.32
N THR A 140 -12.12 -0.64 9.40
CA THR A 140 -11.83 -1.82 10.22
C THR A 140 -12.95 -2.86 10.14
N LEU A 141 -12.64 -4.09 10.55
CA LEU A 141 -13.66 -5.14 10.70
C LEU A 141 -14.67 -4.85 11.82
N ALA A 142 -14.47 -3.83 12.66
CA ALA A 142 -15.44 -3.43 13.68
C ALA A 142 -16.44 -2.39 13.17
N ASP A 143 -16.11 -1.66 12.09
CA ASP A 143 -16.89 -0.53 11.61
C ASP A 143 -18.31 -0.95 11.17
N PRO A 144 -19.34 -0.14 11.39
CA PRO A 144 -20.70 -0.50 11.01
C PRO A 144 -20.83 -0.77 9.50
N VAL A 145 -21.63 -1.78 9.15
CA VAL A 145 -21.93 -2.07 7.74
C VAL A 145 -22.75 -0.93 7.15
N VAL A 146 -22.27 -0.38 6.03
CA VAL A 146 -22.91 0.76 5.36
C VAL A 146 -23.96 0.26 4.37
N SER A 147 -25.20 0.74 4.45
CA SER A 147 -26.28 0.38 3.51
C SER A 147 -26.35 1.31 2.29
N GLN A 148 -25.75 2.50 2.37
CA GLN A 148 -25.74 3.48 1.29
C GLN A 148 -24.60 4.51 1.48
N ASN A 149 -24.04 4.99 0.38
CA ASN A 149 -23.23 6.20 0.31
C ASN A 149 -23.67 7.08 -0.88
N ASP A 150 -22.92 8.12 -1.20
CA ASP A 150 -23.25 9.09 -2.27
C ASP A 150 -23.33 8.42 -3.66
N TRP A 151 -22.54 7.37 -3.88
CA TRP A 151 -22.43 6.70 -5.17
C TRP A 151 -23.33 5.50 -5.33
N CYS A 152 -23.63 4.77 -4.24
CA CYS A 152 -24.17 3.43 -4.32
C CYS A 152 -25.07 3.05 -3.13
N THR A 153 -26.03 2.18 -3.39
CA THR A 153 -26.89 1.52 -2.39
C THR A 153 -26.56 0.03 -2.35
N TYR A 154 -26.62 -0.53 -1.15
CA TYR A 154 -26.14 -1.88 -0.87
C TYR A 154 -27.21 -2.75 -0.20
N ALA A 155 -26.99 -4.06 -0.23
CA ALA A 155 -27.73 -5.06 0.53
C ALA A 155 -26.76 -5.98 1.28
N ASP A 156 -27.29 -6.76 2.23
CA ASP A 156 -26.51 -7.75 2.99
C ASP A 156 -26.61 -9.16 2.37
N GLN A 157 -27.05 -9.22 1.12
CA GLN A 157 -27.11 -10.42 0.29
C GLN A 157 -26.86 -10.05 -1.17
N ALA A 158 -26.38 -11.00 -1.97
CA ALA A 158 -26.17 -10.77 -3.38
C ALA A 158 -27.47 -10.46 -4.15
N PRO A 159 -27.46 -9.50 -5.08
CA PRO A 159 -26.31 -8.62 -5.37
C PRO A 159 -26.11 -7.58 -4.25
N TYR A 160 -24.89 -7.53 -3.69
CA TYR A 160 -24.53 -6.63 -2.59
C TYR A 160 -24.53 -5.17 -3.02
N VAL A 161 -24.38 -4.89 -4.32
CA VAL A 161 -24.63 -3.57 -4.92
C VAL A 161 -26.01 -3.60 -5.57
N THR A 162 -26.98 -2.94 -4.94
CA THR A 162 -28.38 -2.92 -5.42
C THR A 162 -28.63 -1.77 -6.38
N ALA A 163 -27.98 -0.63 -6.19
CA ALA A 163 -28.06 0.52 -7.07
C ALA A 163 -26.74 1.29 -7.14
N VAL A 164 -26.48 1.89 -8.30
CA VAL A 164 -25.46 2.93 -8.50
C VAL A 164 -26.18 4.22 -8.85
N SER A 165 -25.77 5.33 -8.27
CA SER A 165 -26.21 6.69 -8.58
C SER A 165 -25.68 7.10 -9.96
N TRP A 166 -26.23 6.55 -11.04
CA TRP A 166 -25.78 6.78 -12.42
C TRP A 166 -25.84 8.26 -12.87
N THR A 167 -26.63 9.07 -12.16
CA THR A 167 -26.73 10.52 -12.38
C THR A 167 -25.74 11.34 -11.55
N HIS A 168 -24.94 10.70 -10.69
CA HIS A 168 -23.91 11.38 -9.91
C HIS A 168 -22.85 11.97 -10.85
N PRO A 169 -22.43 13.25 -10.67
CA PRO A 169 -21.49 13.90 -11.59
C PRO A 169 -20.18 13.15 -11.79
N GLN A 170 -19.57 12.64 -10.70
CA GLN A 170 -18.33 11.85 -10.79
C GLN A 170 -18.53 10.53 -11.56
N VAL A 171 -19.67 9.85 -11.38
CA VAL A 171 -19.97 8.59 -12.09
C VAL A 171 -20.12 8.86 -13.59
N GLN A 172 -20.85 9.91 -13.97
CA GLN A 172 -21.02 10.29 -15.37
C GLN A 172 -19.68 10.70 -16.01
N ALA A 173 -18.85 11.47 -15.30
CA ALA A 173 -17.54 11.86 -15.77
C ALA A 173 -16.62 10.64 -15.97
N ALA A 174 -16.58 9.72 -14.99
CA ALA A 174 -15.78 8.50 -15.08
C ALA A 174 -16.25 7.57 -16.22
N LEU A 175 -17.57 7.40 -16.40
CA LEU A 175 -18.13 6.60 -17.49
C LEU A 175 -17.70 7.14 -18.87
N ARG A 176 -17.77 8.46 -19.06
CA ARG A 176 -17.33 9.11 -20.31
C ARG A 176 -15.85 8.88 -20.59
N ALA A 177 -15.04 8.96 -19.54
CA ALA A 177 -13.61 8.74 -19.63
C ALA A 177 -13.24 7.26 -19.82
N LEU A 178 -14.03 6.29 -19.35
CA LEU A 178 -13.77 4.85 -19.57
C LEU A 178 -14.09 4.38 -20.99
N GLY A 179 -15.11 4.94 -21.63
CA GLY A 179 -15.60 4.51 -22.94
C GLY A 179 -14.49 4.25 -23.96
N PRO A 180 -13.55 5.18 -24.19
CA PRO A 180 -12.49 4.96 -25.16
C PRO A 180 -11.44 3.92 -24.73
N GLY A 181 -11.28 3.63 -23.44
CA GLY A 181 -10.28 2.71 -22.88
C GLY A 181 -10.82 1.31 -22.59
N TRP A 182 -12.13 1.10 -22.76
CA TRP A 182 -12.83 -0.14 -22.41
C TRP A 182 -12.14 -1.39 -22.96
N ARG A 183 -11.59 -1.30 -24.17
CA ARG A 183 -11.03 -2.46 -24.89
C ARG A 183 -9.81 -3.10 -24.20
N SER A 184 -9.31 -2.48 -23.13
CA SER A 184 -8.20 -2.94 -22.31
C SER A 184 -8.62 -3.37 -20.90
N THR A 185 -9.91 -3.61 -20.64
CA THR A 185 -10.40 -3.98 -19.30
C THR A 185 -10.48 -5.49 -19.08
N PHE A 186 -10.24 -5.91 -17.84
CA PHE A 186 -10.26 -7.32 -17.42
C PHE A 186 -11.68 -7.90 -17.39
N THR A 187 -11.80 -9.23 -17.45
CA THR A 187 -13.10 -9.92 -17.32
C THR A 187 -13.59 -9.94 -15.88
N TYR A 188 -14.87 -9.63 -15.66
CA TYR A 188 -15.44 -9.50 -14.31
C TYR A 188 -16.11 -10.78 -13.78
N GLY A 189 -15.60 -11.96 -14.17
CA GLY A 189 -16.27 -13.24 -13.90
C GLY A 189 -16.53 -13.46 -12.42
N GLU A 190 -15.56 -13.12 -11.57
CA GLU A 190 -15.63 -13.25 -10.11
C GLU A 190 -16.66 -12.34 -9.42
N TRP A 191 -17.03 -11.22 -10.03
CA TRP A 191 -17.95 -10.26 -9.42
C TRP A 191 -19.38 -10.35 -9.95
N SER A 192 -19.59 -11.17 -10.98
CA SER A 192 -20.84 -11.19 -11.76
C SER A 192 -22.11 -11.38 -10.92
N VAL A 193 -22.10 -12.35 -10.00
CA VAL A 193 -23.21 -12.63 -9.08
C VAL A 193 -23.21 -11.64 -7.92
N ALA A 194 -22.08 -11.52 -7.22
CA ALA A 194 -21.94 -10.71 -6.01
C ALA A 194 -22.39 -9.25 -6.21
N TYR A 195 -22.08 -8.62 -7.34
CA TYR A 195 -22.41 -7.21 -7.61
C TYR A 195 -23.45 -7.03 -8.72
N GLY A 196 -24.09 -8.12 -9.16
CA GLY A 196 -25.16 -8.08 -10.16
C GLY A 196 -24.72 -7.44 -11.47
N LEU A 197 -23.63 -7.93 -12.05
CA LEU A 197 -23.05 -7.36 -13.26
C LEU A 197 -23.84 -7.72 -14.51
N GLU A 198 -23.84 -6.82 -15.49
CA GLU A 198 -24.48 -7.02 -16.79
C GLU A 198 -23.70 -8.04 -17.64
N ASN A 199 -24.43 -8.86 -18.40
CA ASN A 199 -23.80 -9.82 -19.32
C ASN A 199 -23.20 -9.12 -20.55
N THR A 200 -21.87 -9.07 -20.61
CA THR A 200 -21.09 -8.43 -21.69
C THR A 200 -20.92 -9.29 -22.95
N SER A 201 -21.48 -10.51 -22.99
CA SER A 201 -21.40 -11.37 -24.19
C SER A 201 -22.51 -11.09 -25.22
N THR A 202 -23.52 -10.29 -24.87
CA THR A 202 -24.71 -10.03 -25.72
C THR A 202 -24.82 -8.57 -26.15
N GLY A 203 -25.38 -8.34 -27.35
CA GLY A 203 -25.60 -7.01 -27.92
C GLY A 203 -24.59 -6.62 -29.00
N THR A 204 -24.68 -5.38 -29.50
CA THR A 204 -23.68 -4.77 -30.39
C THR A 204 -22.38 -4.51 -29.64
N ASP A 205 -21.26 -4.31 -30.34
CA ASP A 205 -19.97 -4.04 -29.70
C ASP A 205 -19.99 -2.78 -28.82
N GLU A 206 -20.76 -1.78 -29.23
CA GLU A 206 -21.03 -0.59 -28.44
C GLU A 206 -21.80 -0.91 -27.15
N GLN A 207 -22.86 -1.73 -27.23
CA GLN A 207 -23.60 -2.15 -26.03
C GLN A 207 -22.72 -2.96 -25.08
N LYS A 208 -21.86 -3.85 -25.60
CA LYS A 208 -20.91 -4.62 -24.78
C LYS A 208 -19.93 -3.70 -24.05
N MET A 209 -19.41 -2.68 -24.74
CA MET A 209 -18.57 -1.63 -24.15
C MET A 209 -19.28 -0.90 -23.01
N GLN A 210 -20.49 -0.42 -23.27
CA GLN A 210 -21.27 0.35 -22.29
C GLN A 210 -21.55 -0.49 -21.03
N LYS A 211 -21.99 -1.75 -21.20
CA LYS A 211 -22.20 -2.71 -20.10
C LYS A 211 -20.94 -2.92 -19.27
N ALA A 212 -19.80 -3.05 -19.93
CA ALA A 212 -18.54 -3.29 -19.24
C ALA A 212 -18.03 -2.07 -18.45
N ALA A 213 -18.18 -0.85 -19.00
CA ALA A 213 -17.88 0.36 -18.25
C ALA A 213 -18.79 0.49 -17.01
N ARG A 214 -20.09 0.20 -17.15
CA ARG A 214 -21.01 0.14 -16.00
C ARG A 214 -20.63 -0.93 -14.99
N ASN A 215 -20.20 -2.11 -15.45
CA ASN A 215 -19.67 -3.16 -14.58
C ASN A 215 -18.41 -2.72 -13.83
N PHE A 216 -17.50 -2.00 -14.48
CA PHE A 216 -16.30 -1.45 -13.83
C PHE A 216 -16.68 -0.55 -12.64
N ILE A 217 -17.66 0.36 -12.83
CA ILE A 217 -18.17 1.22 -11.74
C ILE A 217 -18.84 0.40 -10.64
N ARG A 218 -19.67 -0.60 -10.99
CA ARG A 218 -20.30 -1.50 -10.01
C ARG A 218 -19.28 -2.23 -9.15
N VAL A 219 -18.20 -2.73 -9.74
CA VAL A 219 -17.12 -3.40 -9.00
C VAL A 219 -16.39 -2.43 -8.08
N ILE A 220 -16.09 -1.20 -8.52
CA ILE A 220 -15.53 -0.17 -7.63
C ILE A 220 -16.44 0.04 -6.42
N CYS A 221 -17.74 0.20 -6.64
CA CYS A 221 -18.70 0.39 -5.55
C CYS A 221 -18.78 -0.80 -4.59
N GLY A 222 -18.73 -2.03 -5.12
CA GLY A 222 -18.76 -3.24 -4.31
C GLY A 222 -17.50 -3.38 -3.46
N GLU A 223 -16.33 -3.40 -4.10
CA GLU A 223 -15.03 -3.69 -3.46
C GLU A 223 -14.57 -2.61 -2.46
N HIS A 224 -15.19 -1.44 -2.50
CA HIS A 224 -14.89 -0.31 -1.61
C HIS A 224 -16.14 0.20 -0.91
N ARG A 225 -17.17 -0.64 -0.74
CA ARG A 225 -18.41 -0.32 -0.01
C ARG A 225 -18.13 0.28 1.37
N ASP A 226 -17.16 -0.30 2.07
CA ASP A 226 -16.69 0.09 3.40
C ASP A 226 -15.58 1.15 3.34
N TYR A 227 -15.13 1.56 2.15
CA TYR A 227 -14.18 2.67 1.97
C TYR A 227 -14.65 3.72 0.94
N PRO A 228 -15.71 4.51 1.23
CA PRO A 228 -16.33 5.39 0.24
C PRO A 228 -15.38 6.45 -0.34
N ALA A 229 -14.40 6.94 0.43
CA ALA A 229 -13.41 7.89 -0.06
C ALA A 229 -12.58 7.33 -1.24
N MET A 230 -12.30 6.02 -1.24
CA MET A 230 -11.63 5.33 -2.35
C MET A 230 -12.50 5.25 -3.61
N ILE A 231 -13.83 5.11 -3.46
CA ILE A 231 -14.76 5.19 -4.60
C ILE A 231 -14.64 6.57 -5.25
N GLY A 232 -14.83 7.64 -4.47
CA GLY A 232 -14.75 9.01 -4.96
C GLY A 232 -13.41 9.29 -5.66
N ARG A 233 -12.29 8.95 -5.02
CA ARG A 233 -10.96 9.19 -5.58
C ARG A 233 -10.71 8.45 -6.89
N LYS A 234 -11.10 7.17 -6.98
CA LYS A 234 -10.92 6.38 -8.21
C LYS A 234 -11.78 6.95 -9.35
N LEU A 235 -13.01 7.38 -9.06
CA LEU A 235 -13.88 8.02 -10.06
C LEU A 235 -13.29 9.34 -10.57
N ASP A 236 -12.80 10.20 -9.67
CA ASP A 236 -12.16 11.47 -10.04
C ASP A 236 -10.92 11.23 -10.89
N LEU A 237 -10.08 10.26 -10.51
CA LEU A 237 -8.87 9.98 -11.27
C LEU A 237 -9.17 9.47 -12.69
N ILE A 238 -10.18 8.61 -12.83
CA ILE A 238 -10.67 8.17 -14.15
C ILE A 238 -11.16 9.39 -14.95
N ALA A 239 -11.92 10.28 -14.34
CA ALA A 239 -12.52 11.43 -15.01
C ALA A 239 -11.49 12.51 -15.40
N GLU A 240 -10.55 12.83 -14.53
CA GLU A 240 -9.71 14.03 -14.62
C GLU A 240 -8.26 13.75 -14.98
N ALA A 241 -7.77 12.54 -14.71
CA ALA A 241 -6.35 12.18 -14.85
C ALA A 241 -6.10 10.94 -15.71
N GLN A 242 -7.13 10.47 -16.42
CA GLN A 242 -6.98 9.44 -17.45
C GLN A 242 -6.58 10.07 -18.77
N VAL A 243 -5.46 9.59 -19.32
CA VAL A 243 -4.82 10.18 -20.50
C VAL A 243 -4.76 9.15 -21.61
N TYR A 244 -5.37 9.49 -22.74
CA TYR A 244 -5.22 8.75 -23.98
C TYR A 244 -4.08 9.38 -24.77
N ALA A 245 -2.88 8.81 -24.68
CA ALA A 245 -1.71 9.43 -25.28
C ALA A 245 -1.77 9.34 -26.81
N GLY A 246 -1.71 10.52 -27.46
CA GLY A 246 -1.74 10.64 -28.91
C GLY A 246 -0.37 10.39 -29.58
N PRO A 247 -0.33 10.39 -30.93
CA PRO A 247 0.85 10.06 -31.71
C PRO A 247 1.72 11.29 -32.02
N GLY A 248 1.19 12.49 -31.82
CA GLY A 248 1.86 13.75 -32.09
C GLY A 248 2.96 14.05 -31.09
N GLU A 249 3.90 14.90 -31.49
CA GLU A 249 4.92 15.41 -30.58
C GLU A 249 4.33 16.40 -29.58
N MET A 250 4.87 16.42 -28.36
CA MET A 250 4.52 17.43 -27.37
C MET A 250 5.20 18.75 -27.73
N ALA A 251 4.44 19.78 -28.08
CA ALA A 251 5.00 21.05 -28.56
C ALA A 251 5.60 21.91 -27.42
N SER A 252 4.96 21.90 -26.25
CA SER A 252 5.34 22.66 -25.07
C SER A 252 4.88 21.93 -23.82
N VAL A 253 5.41 22.33 -22.66
CA VAL A 253 4.95 21.85 -21.35
C VAL A 253 4.42 23.01 -20.53
N ASP A 254 3.26 22.79 -19.91
CA ASP A 254 2.73 23.64 -18.86
C ASP A 254 2.93 22.95 -17.50
N THR A 255 3.97 23.36 -16.76
CA THR A 255 4.33 22.78 -15.45
C THR A 255 3.41 23.18 -14.31
N SER A 256 2.42 24.06 -14.56
CA SER A 256 1.34 24.36 -13.62
C SER A 256 0.22 23.31 -13.64
N LYS A 257 0.19 22.46 -14.67
CA LYS A 257 -0.75 21.34 -14.80
C LYS A 257 -0.11 20.04 -14.39
N ASN A 258 -0.94 19.00 -14.25
CA ASN A 258 -0.45 17.64 -14.15
C ASN A 258 0.43 17.32 -15.38
N LEU A 259 1.71 17.00 -15.15
CA LEU A 259 2.69 16.77 -16.22
C LEU A 259 2.24 15.65 -17.15
N PHE A 260 1.74 14.55 -16.56
CA PHE A 260 1.32 13.36 -17.29
C PHE A 260 0.01 13.56 -18.04
N SER A 261 -0.83 14.55 -17.67
CA SER A 261 -2.03 14.91 -18.45
C SER A 261 -1.73 15.38 -19.87
N GLN A 262 -0.49 15.75 -20.15
CA GLN A 262 -0.04 16.32 -21.42
C GLN A 262 0.81 15.33 -22.24
N ILE A 263 1.10 14.15 -21.70
CA ILE A 263 2.08 13.24 -22.31
C ILE A 263 1.55 12.64 -23.61
N THR A 264 2.40 12.67 -24.64
CA THR A 264 2.17 11.96 -25.90
C THR A 264 3.01 10.71 -25.99
N TYR A 265 2.69 9.80 -26.92
CA TYR A 265 3.45 8.56 -27.05
C TYR A 265 4.93 8.78 -27.44
N PRO A 266 5.29 9.68 -28.37
CA PRO A 266 6.70 10.02 -28.62
C PRO A 266 7.43 10.56 -27.39
N ALA A 267 6.77 11.44 -26.60
CA ALA A 267 7.33 11.97 -25.37
C ALA A 267 7.57 10.85 -24.33
N TYR A 268 6.60 9.95 -24.13
CA TYR A 268 6.76 8.77 -23.29
C TYR A 268 7.96 7.92 -23.70
N GLN A 269 8.15 7.66 -24.99
CA GLN A 269 9.29 6.89 -25.49
C GLN A 269 10.63 7.58 -25.19
N ARG A 270 10.70 8.92 -25.26
CA ARG A 270 11.88 9.68 -24.82
C ARG A 270 12.09 9.60 -23.31
N MET A 271 11.02 9.66 -22.53
CA MET A 271 11.06 9.57 -21.08
C MET A 271 11.65 8.23 -20.63
N VAL A 272 11.17 7.12 -21.19
CA VAL A 272 11.70 5.77 -20.95
C VAL A 272 13.21 5.71 -21.17
N ARG A 273 13.70 6.22 -22.31
CA ARG A 273 15.14 6.22 -22.62
C ARG A 273 15.94 7.12 -21.70
N THR A 274 15.43 8.32 -21.42
CA THR A 274 16.08 9.31 -20.55
C THR A 274 16.27 8.76 -19.14
N MET A 275 15.18 8.25 -18.55
CA MET A 275 15.20 7.65 -17.22
C MET A 275 16.16 6.47 -17.16
N GLN A 276 16.12 5.57 -18.16
CA GLN A 276 17.03 4.43 -18.22
C GLN A 276 18.51 4.84 -18.28
N SER A 277 18.86 5.82 -19.12
CA SER A 277 20.24 6.29 -19.29
C SER A 277 20.77 6.98 -18.04
N VAL A 278 20.00 7.89 -17.46
CA VAL A 278 20.38 8.65 -16.26
C VAL A 278 20.42 7.74 -15.03
N HIS A 279 19.48 6.81 -14.89
CA HIS A 279 19.53 5.81 -13.82
C HIS A 279 20.82 4.97 -13.91
N SER A 280 21.15 4.45 -15.09
CA SER A 280 22.35 3.62 -15.27
C SER A 280 23.62 4.40 -14.93
N TYR A 281 23.68 5.68 -15.28
CA TYR A 281 24.78 6.57 -14.88
C TYR A 281 24.83 6.78 -13.36
N ARG A 282 23.71 7.13 -12.72
CA ARG A 282 23.63 7.29 -11.26
C ARG A 282 24.04 6.02 -10.52
N GLN A 283 23.53 4.86 -10.93
CA GLN A 283 23.89 3.58 -10.33
C GLN A 283 25.40 3.32 -10.40
N SER A 284 26.03 3.64 -11.54
CA SER A 284 27.49 3.48 -11.69
C SER A 284 28.31 4.43 -10.81
N SER A 285 27.70 5.52 -10.32
CA SER A 285 28.34 6.51 -9.46
C SER A 285 28.18 6.26 -7.96
N VAL A 286 27.21 5.42 -7.56
CA VAL A 286 26.91 5.12 -6.14
C VAL A 286 27.32 3.71 -5.73
N GLY A 287 27.92 2.93 -6.64
CA GLY A 287 28.31 1.56 -6.39
C GLY A 287 29.25 1.42 -5.18
N SER A 288 29.06 0.35 -4.41
CA SER A 288 29.81 0.05 -3.19
C SER A 288 30.59 -1.26 -3.29
N GLU A 289 31.54 -1.48 -2.39
CA GLU A 289 32.20 -2.80 -2.25
C GLU A 289 31.26 -3.88 -1.71
N ASN A 290 30.13 -3.48 -1.11
CA ASN A 290 29.09 -4.37 -0.58
C ASN A 290 27.94 -4.59 -1.58
N ASP A 291 28.06 -4.09 -2.81
CA ASP A 291 27.10 -4.41 -3.87
C ASP A 291 27.20 -5.89 -4.22
N GLY A 292 26.03 -6.54 -4.32
CA GLY A 292 25.89 -7.98 -4.44
C GLY A 292 26.10 -8.76 -3.14
N PHE A 293 26.27 -8.07 -2.01
CA PHE A 293 26.26 -8.71 -0.69
C PHE A 293 24.88 -9.29 -0.36
N HIS A 294 24.91 -10.51 0.16
CA HIS A 294 23.74 -11.27 0.56
C HIS A 294 23.67 -11.32 2.09
N TYR A 295 22.57 -10.83 2.68
CA TYR A 295 22.27 -11.03 4.10
C TYR A 295 21.73 -12.45 4.34
N GLY A 296 22.58 -13.45 4.08
CA GLY A 296 22.35 -14.84 4.46
C GLY A 296 23.45 -15.25 5.42
N PHE A 297 23.11 -15.75 6.60
CA PHE A 297 24.08 -16.30 7.56
C PHE A 297 24.64 -17.66 7.09
N GLY A 298 25.14 -17.76 5.86
CA GLY A 298 25.71 -18.97 5.27
C GLY A 298 26.20 -18.75 3.83
N GLU A 299 27.40 -19.24 3.53
CA GLU A 299 28.19 -19.02 2.30
C GLU A 299 27.61 -19.64 1.00
N LEU A 300 26.34 -20.04 0.99
CA LEU A 300 25.71 -20.77 -0.12
C LEU A 300 24.50 -20.00 -0.67
N GLY A 301 24.72 -18.78 -1.15
CA GLY A 301 23.73 -18.04 -1.93
C GLY A 301 24.26 -17.75 -3.33
N HIS A 302 23.45 -17.98 -4.35
CA HIS A 302 23.71 -17.45 -5.69
C HIS A 302 23.84 -15.91 -5.60
N GLY A 303 24.74 -15.31 -6.39
CA GLY A 303 25.07 -13.88 -6.25
C GLY A 303 23.83 -12.97 -6.25
N SER A 304 23.76 -12.07 -5.28
CA SER A 304 22.72 -11.03 -5.20
C SER A 304 23.07 -9.87 -6.16
N ASN A 305 22.06 -9.16 -6.69
CA ASN A 305 22.26 -7.85 -7.34
C ASN A 305 21.82 -6.69 -6.43
N ARG A 306 21.60 -6.95 -5.13
CA ARG A 306 21.37 -5.89 -4.14
C ARG A 306 22.46 -4.83 -4.25
N VAL A 307 22.07 -3.57 -4.16
CA VAL A 307 23.02 -2.45 -4.08
C VAL A 307 22.89 -1.80 -2.72
N GLU A 308 24.01 -1.52 -2.04
CA GLU A 308 23.97 -0.88 -0.73
C GLU A 308 23.38 0.54 -0.83
N ASN A 309 23.76 1.25 -1.89
CA ASN A 309 23.29 2.60 -2.18
C ASN A 309 22.37 2.59 -3.41
N GLY A 310 21.07 2.44 -3.17
CA GLY A 310 20.06 2.51 -4.24
C GLY A 310 19.92 3.91 -4.82
N VAL A 311 19.72 4.01 -6.14
CA VAL A 311 19.39 5.28 -6.80
C VAL A 311 18.01 5.74 -6.30
N PRO A 312 17.86 6.97 -5.78
CA PRO A 312 16.57 7.44 -5.29
C PRO A 312 15.57 7.65 -6.44
N PRO A 313 14.26 7.60 -6.14
CA PRO A 313 13.20 7.95 -7.08
C PRO A 313 13.30 9.40 -7.58
N TRP A 314 12.57 9.69 -8.65
CA TRP A 314 12.56 10.99 -9.32
C TRP A 314 11.67 11.96 -8.55
N THR A 315 12.22 13.10 -8.14
CA THR A 315 11.44 14.14 -7.48
C THR A 315 10.47 14.82 -8.45
N HIS A 316 9.45 15.50 -7.93
CA HIS A 316 8.55 16.27 -8.77
C HIS A 316 9.26 17.43 -9.49
N CYS A 317 10.20 18.09 -8.80
CA CYS A 317 11.15 19.04 -9.37
C CYS A 317 11.90 18.46 -10.59
N GLU A 318 12.47 17.27 -10.44
CA GLU A 318 13.21 16.60 -11.52
C GLU A 318 12.33 16.21 -12.70
N MET A 319 11.10 15.78 -12.44
CA MET A 319 10.15 15.49 -13.51
C MET A 319 9.73 16.76 -14.26
N LYS A 320 9.56 17.91 -13.58
CA LYS A 320 9.34 19.20 -14.26
C LYS A 320 10.50 19.54 -15.19
N PHE A 321 11.73 19.46 -14.69
CA PHE A 321 12.95 19.64 -15.49
C PHE A 321 12.97 18.72 -16.71
N MET A 322 12.73 17.42 -16.51
CA MET A 322 12.71 16.43 -17.59
C MET A 322 11.68 16.78 -18.67
N PHE A 323 10.46 17.13 -18.25
CA PHE A 323 9.40 17.50 -19.17
C PHE A 323 9.74 18.75 -19.99
N GLU A 324 10.24 19.80 -19.33
CA GLU A 324 10.57 21.07 -19.98
C GLU A 324 11.74 20.94 -20.96
N ARG A 325 12.77 20.17 -20.62
CA ARG A 325 14.04 20.11 -21.37
C ARG A 325 14.12 18.96 -22.36
N TYR A 326 13.50 17.82 -22.06
CA TYR A 326 13.76 16.57 -22.79
C TYR A 326 12.51 15.93 -23.42
N MET A 327 11.30 16.38 -23.09
CA MET A 327 10.08 15.73 -23.56
C MET A 327 9.40 16.43 -24.74
N THR A 328 9.81 17.64 -25.11
CA THR A 328 9.19 18.39 -26.22
C THR A 328 9.72 17.98 -27.60
N ALA A 329 9.07 18.42 -28.67
CA ALA A 329 9.51 18.21 -30.06
C ALA A 329 10.89 18.82 -30.36
N ALA A 330 11.25 19.89 -29.64
CA ALA A 330 12.53 20.59 -29.80
C ALA A 330 13.66 19.96 -28.95
N ALA A 331 13.33 18.99 -28.09
CA ALA A 331 14.29 18.35 -27.23
C ALA A 331 15.35 17.55 -28.01
N PRO A 332 16.57 17.41 -27.46
CA PRO A 332 17.57 16.49 -28.00
C PRO A 332 17.01 15.06 -28.13
N GLN A 333 17.36 14.37 -29.23
CA GLN A 333 16.96 12.96 -29.41
C GLN A 333 17.70 12.01 -28.46
N TRP A 334 18.85 12.44 -27.94
CA TRP A 334 19.71 11.70 -27.03
C TRP A 334 20.05 12.55 -25.80
N VAL A 335 20.16 11.90 -24.65
CA VAL A 335 20.50 12.53 -23.38
C VAL A 335 21.90 12.10 -22.97
N ASP A 336 22.79 13.07 -22.80
CA ASP A 336 24.03 12.86 -22.06
C ASP A 336 23.70 12.80 -20.56
N PRO A 337 23.82 11.64 -19.91
CA PRO A 337 23.40 11.50 -18.52
C PRO A 337 24.26 12.32 -17.56
N ALA A 338 25.54 12.59 -17.88
CA ALA A 338 26.38 13.42 -17.03
C ALA A 338 25.96 14.90 -17.10
N ALA A 339 25.72 15.39 -18.32
CA ALA A 339 25.19 16.75 -18.52
C ALA A 339 23.80 16.90 -17.90
N TYR A 340 22.93 15.90 -18.05
CA TYR A 340 21.59 15.89 -17.42
C TYR A 340 21.67 16.10 -15.91
N VAL A 341 22.52 15.34 -15.22
CA VAL A 341 22.67 15.45 -13.76
C VAL A 341 23.19 16.82 -13.36
N GLN A 342 24.17 17.36 -14.08
CA GLN A 342 24.68 18.70 -13.82
C GLN A 342 23.62 19.79 -14.02
N GLU A 343 22.93 19.77 -15.17
CA GLU A 343 21.86 20.71 -15.50
C GLU A 343 20.70 20.65 -14.50
N TYR A 344 20.37 19.44 -14.02
CA TYR A 344 19.35 19.27 -13.00
C TYR A 344 19.77 19.89 -11.65
N GLU A 345 21.01 19.71 -11.20
CA GLU A 345 21.47 20.33 -9.96
C GLU A 345 21.43 21.87 -10.02
N GLU A 346 21.71 22.46 -11.20
CA GLU A 346 21.50 23.89 -11.43
C GLU A 346 20.01 24.27 -11.37
N TYR A 347 19.15 23.49 -12.06
CA TYR A 347 17.70 23.69 -12.08
C TYR A 347 17.05 23.59 -10.70
N LYS A 348 17.54 22.67 -9.85
CA LYS A 348 17.01 22.38 -8.52
C LYS A 348 16.95 23.60 -7.62
N SER A 349 17.85 24.57 -7.80
CA SER A 349 17.84 25.85 -7.09
C SER A 349 16.59 26.71 -7.35
N SER A 350 15.88 26.46 -8.44
CA SER A 350 14.63 27.13 -8.81
C SER A 350 13.37 26.41 -8.33
N CYS A 351 13.50 25.20 -7.78
CA CYS A 351 12.38 24.40 -7.34
C CYS A 351 11.84 24.87 -6.00
N SER A 352 10.52 24.78 -5.84
CA SER A 352 9.87 25.01 -4.56
C SER A 352 10.15 23.85 -3.59
N GLU A 353 10.00 24.09 -2.28
CA GLU A 353 10.08 23.04 -1.27
C GLU A 353 9.04 21.94 -1.52
N ASP A 354 7.83 22.30 -1.97
CA ASP A 354 6.80 21.31 -2.31
C ASP A 354 7.25 20.43 -3.49
N ASP A 355 7.86 20.99 -4.54
CA ASP A 355 8.37 20.21 -5.68
C ASP A 355 9.45 19.19 -5.27
N LEU A 356 10.21 19.47 -4.21
CA LEU A 356 11.23 18.58 -3.65
C LEU A 356 10.64 17.57 -2.65
N ALA A 357 9.47 17.88 -2.08
CA ALA A 357 8.77 17.04 -1.10
C ALA A 357 7.99 15.89 -1.72
N TRP A 358 7.93 15.78 -3.05
CA TRP A 358 7.24 14.72 -3.77
C TRP A 358 8.19 13.94 -4.68
N MET A 359 7.95 12.63 -4.78
CA MET A 359 8.63 11.69 -5.65
C MET A 359 7.62 10.90 -6.49
N TYR A 360 8.10 10.26 -7.56
CA TYR A 360 7.28 9.47 -8.47
C TYR A 360 7.60 7.98 -8.45
N ASN A 361 6.54 7.19 -8.63
CA ASN A 361 6.58 5.75 -8.78
C ASN A 361 5.63 5.35 -9.92
N PHE A 362 5.95 4.26 -10.61
CA PHE A 362 5.30 3.86 -11.86
C PHE A 362 4.91 2.39 -11.82
N ARG A 363 3.70 2.07 -12.27
CA ARG A 363 3.24 0.70 -12.45
C ARG A 363 2.73 0.48 -13.86
N GLY A 364 3.50 -0.26 -14.65
CA GLY A 364 3.07 -0.73 -15.96
C GLY A 364 2.10 -1.89 -15.83
N HIS A 365 1.03 -1.91 -16.63
CA HIS A 365 0.07 -3.01 -16.61
C HIS A 365 -0.49 -3.32 -17.99
N LYS A 366 -0.88 -4.59 -18.17
CA LYS A 366 -1.38 -5.11 -19.45
C LYS A 366 -2.86 -4.81 -19.68
N VAL A 367 -3.59 -4.50 -18.62
CA VAL A 367 -5.04 -4.28 -18.61
C VAL A 367 -5.41 -3.24 -17.54
N TYR A 368 -6.56 -2.61 -17.67
CA TYR A 368 -7.12 -1.75 -16.63
C TYR A 368 -8.21 -2.49 -15.86
N GLN A 369 -8.00 -2.67 -14.56
CA GLN A 369 -8.91 -3.41 -13.68
C GLN A 369 -9.42 -2.50 -12.55
N PRO A 370 -10.61 -2.73 -11.97
CA PRO A 370 -11.14 -1.89 -10.89
C PRO A 370 -10.25 -1.82 -9.63
N LEU A 371 -9.51 -2.89 -9.37
CA LEU A 371 -8.53 -3.02 -8.28
C LEU A 371 -7.11 -2.63 -8.72
N TRP A 372 -6.99 -1.74 -9.70
CA TRP A 372 -5.71 -1.17 -10.11
C TRP A 372 -5.08 -0.41 -8.92
N LEU A 373 -3.75 -0.49 -8.80
CA LEU A 373 -2.96 0.00 -7.65
C LEU A 373 -3.18 -0.72 -6.30
N GLU A 374 -3.66 -1.95 -6.35
CA GLU A 374 -3.69 -2.84 -5.19
C GLU A 374 -2.75 -4.02 -5.40
N SER A 375 -2.34 -4.64 -4.30
CA SER A 375 -1.48 -5.81 -4.29
C SER A 375 -2.23 -7.04 -4.76
N ASN A 376 -1.49 -8.08 -5.13
CA ASN A 376 -2.11 -9.34 -5.53
C ASN A 376 -2.92 -9.94 -4.37
N ALA A 377 -2.51 -9.73 -3.11
CA ALA A 377 -3.26 -10.17 -1.94
C ALA A 377 -4.68 -9.61 -1.91
N PHE A 378 -4.86 -8.33 -2.24
CA PHE A 378 -6.19 -7.72 -2.33
C PHE A 378 -7.03 -8.34 -3.47
N ILE A 379 -6.41 -8.57 -4.62
CA ILE A 379 -7.08 -9.15 -5.80
C ILE A 379 -7.51 -10.60 -5.53
N TRP A 380 -6.64 -11.42 -4.93
CA TRP A 380 -6.94 -12.82 -4.64
C TRP A 380 -8.02 -12.99 -3.58
N ASN A 381 -8.04 -12.14 -2.56
CA ASN A 381 -9.12 -12.14 -1.57
C ASN A 381 -10.48 -11.78 -2.18
N SER A 382 -10.51 -10.96 -3.23
CA SER A 382 -11.74 -10.70 -3.98
C SER A 382 -12.21 -11.93 -4.76
N ARG A 383 -11.28 -12.65 -5.39
CA ARG A 383 -11.57 -13.93 -6.07
C ARG A 383 -12.00 -15.04 -5.10
N ARG A 384 -11.50 -15.02 -3.85
CA ARG A 384 -11.89 -15.94 -2.77
C ARG A 384 -13.37 -15.86 -2.49
N ALA A 385 -13.85 -14.63 -2.31
CA ALA A 385 -15.23 -14.40 -1.92
C ALA A 385 -16.22 -15.01 -2.93
N ARG A 386 -15.88 -15.05 -4.23
CA ARG A 386 -16.68 -15.73 -5.27
C ARG A 386 -16.82 -17.23 -5.01
N GLY A 387 -15.71 -17.93 -4.76
CA GLY A 387 -15.71 -19.38 -4.52
C GLY A 387 -16.43 -19.75 -3.22
N ALA A 388 -16.33 -18.88 -2.21
CA ALA A 388 -16.98 -19.06 -0.91
C ALA A 388 -18.46 -18.63 -0.88
N GLU A 389 -18.92 -17.75 -1.77
CA GLU A 389 -20.33 -17.40 -1.90
C GLU A 389 -21.17 -18.61 -2.35
N ILE A 390 -20.58 -19.46 -3.20
CA ILE A 390 -21.14 -20.75 -3.61
C ILE A 390 -21.28 -21.70 -2.41
N SER A 391 -20.38 -21.61 -1.40
CA SER A 391 -20.39 -22.43 -0.18
C SER A 391 -20.94 -21.75 1.09
N ARG A 392 -21.41 -20.49 1.00
CA ARG A 392 -21.92 -19.62 2.09
C ARG A 392 -20.92 -19.23 3.20
N ALA A 393 -19.66 -19.63 3.14
CA ALA A 393 -18.70 -19.49 4.25
C ALA A 393 -18.14 -18.05 4.45
N ASP A 394 -18.11 -17.19 3.43
CA ASP A 394 -17.40 -15.89 3.49
C ASP A 394 -18.30 -14.69 3.13
N ARG A 395 -19.59 -14.73 3.50
CA ARG A 395 -20.53 -13.61 3.26
C ARG A 395 -20.09 -12.31 3.93
N SER A 396 -19.39 -12.41 5.06
CA SER A 396 -18.84 -11.26 5.79
C SER A 396 -17.88 -10.43 4.95
N TYR A 397 -17.16 -11.04 3.99
CA TYR A 397 -16.29 -10.32 3.08
C TYR A 397 -17.03 -9.19 2.35
N TYR A 398 -18.17 -9.49 1.73
CA TYR A 398 -18.92 -8.52 0.90
C TYR A 398 -19.62 -7.42 1.72
N LEU A 399 -19.67 -7.57 3.05
CA LEU A 399 -20.12 -6.51 3.94
C LEU A 399 -19.01 -5.49 4.22
N ARG A 400 -17.75 -5.94 4.24
CA ARG A 400 -16.55 -5.13 4.53
C ARG A 400 -15.36 -5.54 3.66
N PRO A 401 -15.44 -5.37 2.32
CA PRO A 401 -14.46 -5.95 1.41
C PRO A 401 -13.09 -5.31 1.52
N PHE A 402 -12.97 -4.00 1.73
CA PHE A 402 -11.66 -3.36 1.90
C PHE A 402 -11.02 -3.78 3.22
N ALA A 403 -11.73 -3.65 4.35
CA ALA A 403 -11.21 -3.99 5.67
C ALA A 403 -10.80 -5.47 5.76
N THR A 404 -11.58 -6.37 5.14
CA THR A 404 -11.25 -7.80 5.09
C THR A 404 -9.97 -8.06 4.31
N ARG A 405 -9.80 -7.44 3.14
CA ARG A 405 -8.58 -7.58 2.32
C ARG A 405 -7.36 -7.03 3.03
N TYR A 406 -7.51 -5.86 3.66
CA TYR A 406 -6.46 -5.22 4.42
C TYR A 406 -6.01 -6.09 5.61
N ALA A 407 -6.95 -6.56 6.44
CA ALA A 407 -6.64 -7.42 7.58
C ALA A 407 -5.94 -8.71 7.17
N ARG A 408 -6.42 -9.38 6.10
CA ARG A 408 -5.79 -10.61 5.57
C ARG A 408 -4.42 -10.35 4.95
N ALA A 409 -4.24 -9.22 4.26
CA ALA A 409 -2.94 -8.84 3.73
C ALA A 409 -1.94 -8.58 4.87
N ARG A 410 -2.36 -7.93 5.96
CA ARG A 410 -1.51 -7.70 7.14
C ARG A 410 -1.12 -9.00 7.82
N ALA A 411 -2.08 -9.90 8.07
CA ALA A 411 -1.80 -11.19 8.67
C ALA A 411 -0.81 -12.03 7.84
N ALA A 412 -0.95 -12.01 6.52
CA ALA A 412 0.00 -12.66 5.62
C ALA A 412 1.37 -11.98 5.60
N TRP A 413 1.40 -10.64 5.58
CA TRP A 413 2.65 -9.88 5.62
C TRP A 413 3.43 -10.11 6.92
N ALA A 414 2.71 -10.17 8.05
CA ALA A 414 3.26 -10.57 9.33
C ALA A 414 3.89 -11.97 9.27
N ALA A 415 3.26 -12.94 8.61
CA ALA A 415 3.82 -14.29 8.46
C ALA A 415 5.15 -14.30 7.68
N TYR A 416 5.29 -13.45 6.66
CA TYR A 416 6.56 -13.31 5.92
C TYR A 416 7.66 -12.60 6.70
N LEU A 417 7.30 -11.71 7.62
CA LEU A 417 8.27 -10.91 8.38
C LEU A 417 8.65 -11.51 9.73
N LEU A 418 7.72 -12.23 10.35
CA LEU A 418 7.77 -12.62 11.76
C LEU A 418 7.69 -14.13 11.91
N TYR A 419 8.09 -14.91 10.90
CA TYR A 419 8.18 -16.36 11.02
C TYR A 419 9.16 -16.80 12.13
N ARG A 420 9.05 -18.06 12.55
CA ARG A 420 9.87 -18.61 13.64
C ARG A 420 11.35 -18.61 13.28
N ASP A 421 12.22 -18.35 14.26
CA ASP A 421 13.66 -18.28 14.04
C ASP A 421 14.24 -19.59 13.46
N GLU A 422 13.68 -20.74 13.86
CA GLU A 422 14.06 -22.07 13.36
C GLU A 422 13.71 -22.33 11.89
N ASP A 423 12.77 -21.58 11.31
CA ASP A 423 12.38 -21.70 9.91
C ASP A 423 13.17 -20.76 8.99
N HIS A 424 14.08 -19.94 9.55
CA HIS A 424 14.76 -18.88 8.80
C HIS A 424 15.53 -19.37 7.59
N GLU A 425 16.28 -20.46 7.72
CA GLU A 425 17.03 -21.02 6.59
C GLU A 425 16.10 -21.45 5.45
N GLN A 426 14.93 -22.04 5.78
CA GLN A 426 13.95 -22.46 4.77
C GLN A 426 13.29 -21.25 4.10
N MET A 427 13.00 -20.19 4.87
CA MET A 427 12.44 -18.94 4.34
C MET A 427 13.43 -18.22 3.42
N ILE A 428 14.73 -18.24 3.73
CA ILE A 428 15.78 -17.74 2.82
C ILE A 428 15.82 -18.56 1.53
N ARG A 429 15.88 -19.89 1.63
CA ARG A 429 15.91 -20.74 0.43
C ARG A 429 14.67 -20.58 -0.43
N ALA A 430 13.51 -20.33 0.18
CA ALA A 430 12.27 -20.09 -0.53
C ALA A 430 12.29 -18.78 -1.36
N SER A 431 13.15 -17.81 -1.03
CA SER A 431 13.32 -16.56 -1.79
C SER A 431 14.50 -16.55 -2.78
N GLU A 432 15.28 -17.62 -2.85
CA GLU A 432 16.44 -17.70 -3.76
C GLU A 432 16.06 -17.93 -5.23
N TRP A 433 16.88 -17.37 -6.13
CA TRP A 433 16.77 -17.56 -7.58
C TRP A 433 17.01 -19.01 -7.99
N GLY A 434 16.00 -19.67 -8.55
CA GLY A 434 16.03 -21.08 -8.95
C GLY A 434 15.14 -21.98 -8.08
N GLY A 435 14.64 -21.44 -6.98
CA GLY A 435 13.67 -22.08 -6.10
C GLY A 435 14.30 -22.86 -4.95
N GLY A 436 13.62 -22.78 -3.80
CA GLY A 436 13.83 -23.61 -2.62
C GLY A 436 12.46 -24.10 -2.12
N PRO A 437 12.30 -24.41 -0.82
CA PRO A 437 11.05 -24.94 -0.27
C PRO A 437 9.84 -24.15 -0.74
N ILE A 438 8.83 -24.84 -1.28
CA ILE A 438 7.55 -24.19 -1.58
C ILE A 438 6.93 -23.79 -0.24
N LEU A 439 6.43 -22.56 -0.16
CA LEU A 439 5.79 -21.99 1.04
C LEU A 439 4.34 -21.63 0.70
N TYR A 440 3.36 -22.05 1.48
CA TYR A 440 1.98 -21.56 1.38
C TYR A 440 1.57 -20.86 2.66
N ILE A 441 1.22 -19.58 2.56
CA ILE A 441 0.52 -18.89 3.66
C ILE A 441 -0.92 -19.37 3.67
N THR A 442 -1.43 -19.72 4.83
CA THR A 442 -2.81 -20.19 4.99
C THR A 442 -3.72 -19.08 5.48
N ASP A 443 -5.03 -19.32 5.45
CA ASP A 443 -6.00 -18.45 6.13
C ASP A 443 -6.27 -18.82 7.58
N GLN A 444 -5.47 -19.74 8.13
CA GLN A 444 -5.56 -20.18 9.51
C GLN A 444 -4.68 -19.35 10.42
N ASP A 445 -5.11 -19.26 11.67
CA ASP A 445 -4.37 -18.75 12.82
C ASP A 445 -4.71 -19.72 13.96
N ALA A 446 -4.18 -20.94 13.87
CA ALA A 446 -4.63 -22.05 14.71
C ALA A 446 -4.28 -21.86 16.20
N ASP A 447 -3.25 -21.05 16.50
CA ASP A 447 -2.86 -20.70 17.86
C ASP A 447 -3.46 -19.36 18.36
N GLY A 448 -4.11 -18.60 17.48
CA GLY A 448 -4.79 -17.35 17.80
C GLY A 448 -3.84 -16.19 18.08
N ASN A 449 -2.61 -16.23 17.55
CA ASN A 449 -1.58 -15.20 17.74
C ASN A 449 -1.73 -14.00 16.77
N GLY A 450 -2.68 -14.05 15.83
CA GLY A 450 -2.98 -13.00 14.85
C GLY A 450 -2.11 -13.01 13.59
N VAL A 451 -1.12 -13.89 13.49
CA VAL A 451 -0.29 -14.14 12.31
C VAL A 451 -0.89 -15.31 11.54
N ALA A 452 -0.84 -15.24 10.21
CA ALA A 452 -1.29 -16.36 9.39
C ALA A 452 -0.32 -17.55 9.53
N ASP A 453 -0.85 -18.75 9.75
CA ASP A 453 -0.05 -19.99 9.69
C ASP A 453 0.46 -20.22 8.27
N TYR A 454 1.54 -20.98 8.13
CA TYR A 454 2.11 -21.31 6.83
C TYR A 454 2.53 -22.77 6.71
N ARG A 455 2.64 -23.29 5.48
CA ARG A 455 3.09 -24.66 5.18
C ARG A 455 4.39 -24.59 4.41
N LEU A 456 5.41 -25.29 4.90
CA LEU A 456 6.70 -25.47 4.24
C LEU A 456 6.73 -26.88 3.63
N PHE A 457 6.95 -26.95 2.32
CA PHE A 457 7.05 -28.21 1.59
C PHE A 457 8.51 -28.56 1.37
N ALA A 458 8.81 -29.87 1.47
CA ALA A 458 10.15 -30.38 1.17
C ALA A 458 10.49 -30.34 -0.32
N ASP A 459 9.48 -30.20 -1.19
CA ASP A 459 9.67 -30.01 -2.62
C ASP A 459 10.25 -28.62 -2.88
N ASP A 460 11.35 -28.57 -3.61
CA ASP A 460 11.92 -27.31 -4.09
C ASP A 460 11.10 -26.81 -5.28
N GLY A 461 10.69 -25.55 -5.22
CA GLY A 461 10.10 -24.83 -6.34
C GLY A 461 11.14 -24.55 -7.42
N CYS A 462 10.72 -23.86 -8.48
CA CYS A 462 11.57 -23.46 -9.60
C CYS A 462 11.66 -21.93 -9.78
N GLY A 463 11.27 -21.15 -8.77
CA GLY A 463 11.34 -19.68 -8.81
C GLY A 463 10.45 -19.09 -9.89
N ASP A 464 10.86 -17.99 -10.52
CA ASP A 464 10.07 -17.37 -11.59
C ASP A 464 9.83 -18.23 -12.84
N SER A 465 10.62 -19.30 -13.03
CA SER A 465 10.51 -20.13 -14.23
C SER A 465 9.21 -20.95 -14.29
N GLY A 466 8.51 -21.14 -13.15
CA GLY A 466 7.26 -21.91 -13.05
C GLY A 466 5.96 -21.09 -13.12
N VAL A 467 6.02 -19.76 -13.02
CA VAL A 467 4.85 -18.91 -12.65
C VAL A 467 3.79 -18.78 -13.76
N GLN A 468 4.01 -19.37 -14.94
CA GLN A 468 3.17 -19.14 -16.11
C GLN A 468 2.03 -20.15 -16.28
N SER A 469 2.02 -21.27 -15.55
CA SER A 469 0.97 -22.29 -15.68
C SER A 469 0.09 -22.39 -14.43
N PRO A 470 -1.25 -22.40 -14.56
CA PRO A 470 -2.14 -22.72 -13.45
C PRO A 470 -2.14 -24.21 -13.07
N ASP A 471 -1.60 -25.09 -13.90
CA ASP A 471 -1.66 -26.54 -13.70
C ASP A 471 -0.48 -27.06 -12.85
N PRO A 472 -0.71 -27.70 -11.69
CA PRO A 472 0.35 -28.26 -10.86
C PRO A 472 1.26 -29.27 -11.58
N GLY A 473 0.75 -29.98 -12.60
CA GLY A 473 1.55 -30.91 -13.40
C GLY A 473 2.55 -30.24 -14.33
N SER A 474 2.39 -28.94 -14.58
CA SER A 474 3.24 -28.13 -15.46
C SER A 474 3.81 -26.88 -14.79
N ASN A 475 3.48 -26.67 -13.50
CA ASN A 475 4.00 -25.61 -12.66
C ASN A 475 4.80 -26.25 -11.51
N CYS A 476 6.12 -26.32 -11.66
CA CYS A 476 7.10 -26.91 -10.71
C CYS A 476 7.19 -26.21 -9.34
N ASN A 477 6.28 -25.28 -9.12
CA ASN A 477 6.21 -24.32 -8.04
C ASN A 477 4.90 -24.57 -7.24
N MET A 478 4.06 -25.47 -7.75
CA MET A 478 2.84 -25.94 -7.12
C MET A 478 3.04 -27.37 -6.65
N VAL A 479 2.48 -27.69 -5.48
CA VAL A 479 2.39 -29.08 -5.00
C VAL A 479 1.05 -29.72 -5.39
N SER A 480 0.99 -31.05 -5.39
CA SER A 480 -0.29 -31.74 -5.57
C SER A 480 -1.26 -31.40 -4.43
N TRP A 481 -2.56 -31.46 -4.69
CA TRP A 481 -3.57 -31.15 -3.68
C TRP A 481 -3.52 -32.09 -2.47
N GLU A 482 -3.21 -33.36 -2.70
CA GLU A 482 -3.01 -34.34 -1.63
C GLU A 482 -1.82 -33.97 -0.74
N SER A 483 -0.70 -33.53 -1.35
CA SER A 483 0.46 -33.02 -0.61
C SER A 483 0.10 -31.75 0.17
N ALA A 484 -0.54 -30.79 -0.48
CA ALA A 484 -0.98 -29.54 0.16
C ALA A 484 -1.85 -29.79 1.41
N TRP A 485 -2.79 -30.73 1.32
CA TRP A 485 -3.72 -31.06 2.41
C TRP A 485 -3.03 -31.83 3.54
N SER A 486 -2.18 -32.81 3.21
CA SER A 486 -1.54 -33.70 4.19
C SER A 486 -0.36 -33.08 4.92
N THR A 487 0.29 -32.05 4.35
CA THR A 487 1.39 -31.31 5.01
C THR A 487 0.85 -30.46 6.17
N PRO A 488 1.28 -30.66 7.42
CA PRO A 488 0.80 -29.86 8.55
C PRO A 488 1.07 -28.37 8.38
N SER A 489 0.18 -27.53 8.91
CA SER A 489 0.47 -26.10 9.08
C SER A 489 1.51 -25.90 10.16
N THR A 490 2.44 -25.01 9.92
CA THR A 490 3.35 -24.45 10.89
C THR A 490 2.66 -23.25 11.54
N THR A 491 2.26 -23.43 12.79
CA THR A 491 1.89 -22.32 13.66
C THR A 491 3.16 -21.60 14.08
N GLY A 492 3.22 -20.29 13.92
CA GLY A 492 4.30 -19.58 14.56
C GLY A 492 4.49 -18.14 14.14
N ALA A 493 4.73 -17.34 15.17
CA ALA A 493 5.46 -16.10 15.07
C ALA A 493 6.82 -16.23 15.78
N ALA A 494 7.74 -15.31 15.51
CA ALA A 494 9.00 -15.18 16.24
C ALA A 494 8.71 -15.09 17.74
N SER A 495 9.59 -15.64 18.58
CA SER A 495 9.33 -15.83 20.02
C SER A 495 9.00 -14.55 20.80
N ALA A 496 9.38 -13.39 20.28
CA ALA A 496 9.11 -12.08 20.88
C ALA A 496 7.79 -11.43 20.42
N TRP A 497 7.03 -12.06 19.50
CA TRP A 497 5.81 -11.50 18.93
C TRP A 497 4.66 -11.34 19.93
N ASP A 498 3.90 -10.26 19.78
CA ASP A 498 2.65 -10.00 20.49
C ASP A 498 1.53 -9.68 19.49
N ARG A 499 0.38 -10.37 19.61
CA ARG A 499 -0.80 -10.15 18.76
C ARG A 499 -1.26 -8.69 18.72
N ALA A 500 -1.13 -7.96 19.83
CA ALA A 500 -1.49 -6.55 19.90
C ALA A 500 -0.68 -5.69 18.93
N TRP A 501 0.50 -6.17 18.51
CA TRP A 501 1.35 -5.44 17.58
C TRP A 501 0.84 -5.45 16.15
N LEU A 502 -0.06 -6.34 15.76
CA LEU A 502 -0.63 -6.36 14.40
C LEU A 502 -1.32 -5.04 14.02
N GLY A 503 -1.81 -4.30 15.03
CA GLY A 503 -2.39 -2.96 14.86
C GLY A 503 -1.39 -1.82 14.76
N LEU A 504 -0.08 -2.07 14.91
CA LEU A 504 0.97 -1.06 14.83
C LEU A 504 1.46 -0.85 13.39
N PRO A 505 1.91 0.35 12.99
CA PRO A 505 2.40 0.62 11.63
C PRO A 505 3.48 -0.35 11.12
N ASP A 506 4.40 -0.77 11.99
CA ASP A 506 5.48 -1.72 11.68
C ASP A 506 5.13 -3.18 12.02
N MET A 507 3.89 -3.44 12.46
CA MET A 507 3.47 -4.76 12.94
C MET A 507 4.49 -5.37 13.90
N GLY A 508 5.01 -4.62 14.88
CA GLY A 508 5.94 -5.17 15.86
C GLY A 508 7.36 -5.48 15.35
N PHE A 509 7.63 -5.22 14.07
CA PHE A 509 8.89 -5.62 13.42
C PHE A 509 10.11 -4.96 14.07
N MET A 510 10.04 -3.66 14.38
CA MET A 510 11.19 -2.94 14.95
C MET A 510 11.47 -3.36 16.40
N GLN A 511 10.45 -3.82 17.13
CA GLN A 511 10.57 -4.33 18.50
C GLN A 511 11.07 -5.78 18.51
N THR A 512 10.66 -6.59 17.54
CA THR A 512 11.08 -7.99 17.40
C THR A 512 12.54 -8.08 16.97
N PHE A 513 12.96 -7.26 15.99
CA PHE A 513 14.31 -7.26 15.46
C PHE A 513 15.02 -5.95 15.81
N THR A 514 15.90 -6.00 16.81
CA THR A 514 16.47 -4.78 17.42
C THR A 514 17.75 -4.29 16.76
N THR A 515 18.39 -5.11 15.92
CA THR A 515 19.63 -4.73 15.22
C THR A 515 19.38 -4.51 13.74
N PHE A 516 20.22 -3.71 13.09
CA PHE A 516 20.16 -3.51 11.65
C PHE A 516 20.28 -4.84 10.89
N GLU A 517 21.21 -5.70 11.28
CA GLU A 517 21.46 -6.98 10.62
C GLU A 517 20.28 -7.95 10.72
N SER A 518 19.63 -8.02 11.90
CA SER A 518 18.44 -8.87 12.08
C SER A 518 17.23 -8.35 11.30
N ARG A 519 17.06 -7.02 11.23
CA ARG A 519 16.04 -6.39 10.39
C ARG A 519 16.28 -6.68 8.91
N MET A 520 17.49 -6.44 8.41
CA MET A 520 17.83 -6.72 7.01
C MET A 520 17.66 -8.20 6.67
N ALA A 521 18.09 -9.12 7.54
CA ALA A 521 17.93 -10.56 7.30
C ALA A 521 16.46 -10.99 7.15
N ARG A 522 15.54 -10.35 7.88
CA ARG A 522 14.09 -10.62 7.79
C ARG A 522 13.46 -9.91 6.61
N PHE A 523 13.77 -8.62 6.45
CA PHE A 523 13.17 -7.78 5.43
C PHE A 523 13.61 -8.18 4.02
N ASN A 524 14.86 -8.61 3.84
CA ASN A 524 15.40 -8.92 2.53
C ASN A 524 14.65 -10.02 1.79
N GLN A 525 14.20 -11.03 2.54
CA GLN A 525 13.44 -12.16 2.00
C GLN A 525 11.95 -11.83 1.84
N ALA A 526 11.47 -10.89 2.66
CA ALA A 526 10.10 -10.46 2.65
C ALA A 526 9.84 -9.33 1.65
N LEU A 527 10.82 -8.71 1.00
CA LEU A 527 10.53 -7.63 0.03
C LEU A 527 10.70 -8.06 -1.42
N ASP A 528 11.52 -9.08 -1.70
CA ASP A 528 11.77 -9.52 -3.08
C ASP A 528 10.44 -9.98 -3.72
N ARG A 529 9.95 -9.24 -4.73
CA ARG A 529 8.67 -9.55 -5.41
C ARG A 529 8.71 -10.79 -6.29
N HIS A 530 9.92 -11.27 -6.54
CA HIS A 530 10.27 -12.49 -7.26
C HIS A 530 10.72 -13.63 -6.33
N THR A 531 10.70 -13.40 -5.01
CA THR A 531 10.55 -14.47 -4.03
C THR A 531 9.48 -15.44 -4.53
N ASN A 532 9.51 -16.70 -4.11
CA ASN A 532 8.46 -17.66 -4.45
C ASN A 532 7.05 -17.24 -4.02
N TRP A 533 6.75 -15.98 -3.70
CA TRP A 533 5.41 -15.42 -3.76
C TRP A 533 4.70 -15.70 -5.06
N GLY A 534 5.43 -15.67 -6.19
CA GLY A 534 4.98 -16.05 -7.53
C GLY A 534 4.12 -17.32 -7.55
N PRO A 535 4.60 -18.36 -6.86
CA PRO A 535 3.87 -19.61 -6.61
C PRO A 535 3.37 -19.88 -5.18
N THR A 536 3.65 -19.04 -4.16
CA THR A 536 3.08 -19.25 -2.82
C THR A 536 1.58 -19.04 -2.91
N GLY A 537 0.84 -20.13 -3.02
CA GLY A 537 -0.61 -20.11 -2.95
C GLY A 537 -1.02 -19.66 -1.56
N TYR A 538 -1.96 -18.71 -1.48
CA TYR A 538 -2.71 -18.51 -0.26
C TYR A 538 -3.67 -19.71 -0.12
N TYR A 539 -3.30 -20.65 0.74
CA TYR A 539 -3.98 -21.93 0.87
C TYR A 539 -5.18 -21.81 1.80
N MET A 540 -6.37 -22.12 1.28
CA MET A 540 -7.63 -21.98 2.03
C MET A 540 -8.15 -23.33 2.47
N LEU A 541 -8.20 -23.53 3.79
CA LEU A 541 -8.69 -24.78 4.37
C LEU A 541 -10.21 -24.76 4.56
N ASP A 542 -10.78 -23.61 4.91
CA ASP A 542 -12.23 -23.48 5.18
C ASP A 542 -13.10 -23.41 3.92
N ALA A 543 -12.48 -23.07 2.79
CA ALA A 543 -13.15 -23.01 1.50
C ALA A 543 -13.02 -24.32 0.70
N SER A 544 -12.23 -25.30 1.12
CA SER A 544 -12.01 -26.55 0.40
C SER A 544 -12.79 -27.68 1.06
N ASP A 545 -13.87 -28.14 0.42
CA ASP A 545 -14.34 -29.50 0.67
C ASP A 545 -13.25 -30.44 0.14
N PRO A 546 -12.69 -31.38 0.94
CA PRO A 546 -11.67 -32.31 0.46
C PRO A 546 -12.17 -33.21 -0.70
N SER A 547 -13.48 -33.26 -0.96
CA SER A 547 -14.07 -33.90 -2.14
C SER A 547 -14.24 -32.98 -3.36
N ASP A 548 -14.06 -31.66 -3.21
CA ASP A 548 -14.10 -30.68 -4.29
C ASP A 548 -12.70 -30.45 -4.88
N THR A 549 -12.47 -31.03 -6.05
CA THR A 549 -11.20 -30.96 -6.78
C THR A 549 -11.00 -29.65 -7.56
N SER A 550 -11.91 -28.67 -7.43
CA SER A 550 -11.75 -27.38 -8.10
C SER A 550 -10.68 -26.52 -7.41
N PRO A 551 -9.75 -25.89 -8.16
CA PRO A 551 -8.59 -25.24 -7.60
C PRO A 551 -9.01 -23.98 -6.86
N ARG A 552 -8.48 -23.73 -5.65
CA ARG A 552 -8.94 -22.56 -4.90
C ARG A 552 -7.98 -21.39 -4.76
N PHE A 553 -6.67 -21.50 -5.02
CA PHE A 553 -5.87 -20.38 -5.58
C PHE A 553 -4.61 -20.85 -6.33
N GLN A 554 -4.43 -20.34 -7.54
CA GLN A 554 -3.28 -20.60 -8.42
C GLN A 554 -2.57 -19.29 -8.70
N GLY A 555 -1.34 -19.14 -8.20
CA GLY A 555 -0.46 -18.02 -8.55
C GLY A 555 -0.20 -17.03 -7.42
N ALA A 556 0.44 -15.93 -7.79
CA ALA A 556 1.27 -15.18 -6.88
C ALA A 556 0.50 -14.41 -5.81
N TYR A 557 0.52 -14.84 -4.54
CA TYR A 557 -0.05 -14.07 -3.44
C TYR A 557 1.02 -13.17 -2.83
N SER A 558 1.10 -11.93 -3.32
CA SER A 558 2.01 -10.92 -2.77
C SER A 558 1.21 -9.82 -2.07
N PRO A 559 1.53 -9.49 -0.81
CA PRO A 559 0.89 -8.40 -0.08
C PRO A 559 1.37 -7.02 -0.53
N ILE A 560 2.38 -6.93 -1.41
CA ILE A 560 2.91 -5.67 -1.91
C ILE A 560 2.39 -5.32 -3.31
N VAL A 561 2.27 -4.02 -3.53
CA VAL A 561 1.98 -3.37 -4.80
C VAL A 561 3.32 -3.24 -5.54
N ALA A 562 3.61 -4.20 -6.42
CA ALA A 562 4.81 -4.18 -7.25
C ALA A 562 4.81 -2.94 -8.17
N CYS A 563 5.78 -2.05 -7.96
CA CYS A 563 5.96 -0.85 -8.77
C CYS A 563 7.45 -0.59 -9.03
N SER A 564 7.75 0.45 -9.81
CA SER A 564 9.11 0.86 -10.09
C SER A 564 9.24 2.37 -10.06
N TYR A 565 10.28 2.84 -9.37
CA TYR A 565 10.65 4.24 -9.42
C TYR A 565 11.25 4.63 -10.78
N ASP A 566 11.49 3.68 -11.69
CA ASP A 566 11.94 3.92 -13.06
C ASP A 566 10.92 3.42 -14.09
N ILE A 567 10.38 4.32 -14.89
CA ILE A 567 9.34 3.97 -15.86
C ILE A 567 9.81 2.95 -16.90
N SER A 568 11.12 2.86 -17.18
CA SER A 568 11.67 1.90 -18.14
C SER A 568 11.53 0.46 -17.67
N ALA A 569 11.63 0.20 -16.36
CA ALA A 569 11.38 -1.12 -15.81
C ALA A 569 9.88 -1.47 -15.88
N SER A 570 9.00 -0.50 -15.59
CA SER A 570 7.55 -0.67 -15.74
C SER A 570 7.07 -0.81 -17.19
N ASN A 571 7.79 -0.23 -18.16
CA ASN A 571 7.44 -0.31 -19.58
C ASN A 571 7.40 -1.75 -20.12
N GLY A 572 8.27 -2.63 -19.61
CA GLY A 572 8.29 -4.06 -19.99
C GLY A 572 6.95 -4.74 -19.70
N PHE A 573 6.41 -4.53 -18.49
CA PHE A 573 5.11 -5.06 -18.07
C PHE A 573 3.95 -4.50 -18.89
N ALA A 574 3.96 -3.20 -19.16
CA ALA A 574 2.92 -2.55 -19.97
C ALA A 574 2.92 -3.02 -21.44
N THR A 575 4.05 -3.52 -21.94
CA THR A 575 4.20 -3.99 -23.33
C THR A 575 3.86 -5.48 -23.47
N GLY A 576 3.99 -6.26 -22.40
CA GLY A 576 3.73 -7.71 -22.41
C GLY A 576 2.29 -8.08 -22.79
N ASN A 577 2.10 -9.31 -23.26
CA ASN A 577 0.79 -9.83 -23.69
C ASN A 577 0.36 -10.98 -22.77
N TYR A 578 -0.93 -11.04 -22.44
CA TYR A 578 -1.64 -12.27 -22.08
C TYR A 578 -2.18 -12.99 -23.32
N PRO A 579 -2.48 -14.30 -23.25
CA PRO A 579 -3.20 -15.01 -24.31
C PRO A 579 -4.53 -14.34 -24.70
N SER A 580 -5.18 -13.68 -23.75
CA SER A 580 -6.43 -12.92 -23.94
C SER A 580 -6.23 -11.49 -24.47
N THR A 581 -5.00 -11.04 -24.72
CA THR A 581 -4.73 -9.67 -25.17
C THR A 581 -5.34 -9.44 -26.56
N PRO A 582 -6.20 -8.42 -26.72
CA PRO A 582 -6.79 -8.11 -28.00
C PRO A 582 -5.73 -7.85 -29.08
N PRO A 583 -5.91 -8.30 -30.33
CA PRO A 583 -4.91 -8.14 -31.39
C PRO A 583 -4.42 -6.69 -31.61
N PHE A 584 -5.29 -5.70 -31.39
CA PHE A 584 -4.94 -4.29 -31.56
C PHE A 584 -4.05 -3.73 -30.42
N GLU A 585 -3.87 -4.44 -29.30
CA GLU A 585 -2.98 -4.07 -28.19
C GLU A 585 -1.68 -4.91 -28.16
N GLN A 586 -1.61 -5.98 -28.95
CA GLN A 586 -0.48 -6.90 -28.92
C GLN A 586 0.83 -6.20 -29.30
N GLY A 587 1.86 -6.39 -28.46
CA GLY A 587 3.20 -5.83 -28.67
C GLY A 587 3.29 -4.32 -28.47
N ARG A 588 2.25 -3.69 -27.93
CA ARG A 588 2.20 -2.25 -27.65
C ARG A 588 2.21 -2.00 -26.15
N THR A 589 2.78 -0.87 -25.74
CA THR A 589 2.63 -0.34 -24.39
C THR A 589 1.16 0.02 -24.16
N LYS A 590 0.59 -0.49 -23.07
CA LYS A 590 -0.83 -0.33 -22.73
C LYS A 590 -1.00 0.70 -21.64
N TRP A 591 -1.09 0.27 -20.39
CA TRP A 591 -1.33 1.15 -19.25
C TRP A 591 -0.06 1.45 -18.47
N MET A 592 0.06 2.70 -18.07
CA MET A 592 0.99 3.14 -17.04
C MET A 592 0.22 3.91 -15.98
N PHE A 593 0.26 3.40 -14.76
CA PHE A 593 -0.24 4.10 -13.59
C PHE A 593 0.90 4.86 -12.95
N VAL A 594 0.66 6.13 -12.65
CA VAL A 594 1.62 7.05 -12.04
C VAL A 594 1.16 7.35 -10.64
N MET A 595 2.05 7.14 -9.68
CA MET A 595 1.88 7.50 -8.28
C MET A 595 2.84 8.63 -7.94
N ARG A 596 2.38 9.57 -7.11
CA ARG A 596 3.18 10.68 -6.61
C ARG A 596 3.07 10.72 -5.09
N PHE A 597 4.14 10.39 -4.40
CA PHE A 597 4.16 10.17 -2.95
C PHE A 597 5.16 11.12 -2.28
N ARG A 598 5.06 11.30 -0.95
CA ARG A 598 5.96 12.21 -0.24
C ARG A 598 7.36 11.63 -0.16
N THR A 599 8.38 12.48 -0.34
CA THR A 599 9.80 12.11 -0.18
C THR A 599 10.08 11.49 1.20
N ALA A 600 9.39 11.95 2.25
CA ALA A 600 9.50 11.40 3.60
C ALA A 600 9.05 9.92 3.71
N ASP A 601 8.28 9.44 2.74
CA ASP A 601 7.70 8.09 2.74
C ASP A 601 8.60 7.10 2.01
N TYR A 602 9.60 7.57 1.26
CA TYR A 602 10.64 6.74 0.67
C TYR A 602 11.47 6.07 1.76
N TYR A 603 11.58 4.75 1.74
CA TYR A 603 12.30 3.95 2.72
C TYR A 603 13.34 3.07 2.03
N SER A 604 14.60 3.21 2.43
CA SER A 604 15.76 2.51 1.88
C SER A 604 16.56 1.81 2.97
N GLU A 605 17.59 1.06 2.60
CA GLU A 605 18.52 0.49 3.57
C GLU A 605 19.13 1.56 4.48
N GLN A 606 19.50 2.72 3.94
CA GLN A 606 20.01 3.83 4.75
C GLN A 606 18.99 4.26 5.81
N SER A 607 17.70 4.32 5.46
CA SER A 607 16.65 4.60 6.45
C SER A 607 16.64 3.59 7.60
N MET A 608 16.85 2.31 7.28
CA MET A 608 16.93 1.24 8.28
C MET A 608 18.20 1.33 9.13
N ARG A 609 19.35 1.65 8.53
CA ARG A 609 20.62 1.90 9.23
C ARG A 609 20.50 3.07 10.21
N ASP A 610 19.82 4.13 9.80
CA ASP A 610 19.54 5.31 10.62
C ASP A 610 18.51 5.04 11.73
N GLY A 611 17.96 3.82 11.81
CA GLY A 611 16.99 3.42 12.82
C GLY A 611 15.62 4.06 12.64
N ARG A 612 15.29 4.57 11.44
CA ARG A 612 13.98 5.16 11.19
C ARG A 612 12.88 4.09 11.35
N PRO A 613 11.80 4.36 12.11
CA PRO A 613 10.66 3.46 12.21
C PRO A 613 10.08 3.16 10.84
N ILE A 614 9.70 1.89 10.65
CA ILE A 614 8.92 1.44 9.52
C ILE A 614 7.46 1.80 9.76
N ASP A 615 6.78 2.21 8.70
CA ASP A 615 5.34 2.28 8.62
C ASP A 615 4.91 1.57 7.34
N PHE A 616 4.36 0.36 7.45
CA PHE A 616 3.91 -0.41 6.28
C PHE A 616 2.71 0.23 5.58
N ASP A 617 1.90 1.00 6.30
CA ASP A 617 0.73 1.64 5.72
C ASP A 617 1.11 2.92 4.95
N ARG A 618 2.31 3.47 5.18
CA ARG A 618 2.77 4.73 4.58
C ARG A 618 4.00 4.60 3.68
N ASN A 619 4.97 3.77 4.02
CA ASN A 619 6.27 3.77 3.35
C ASN A 619 6.26 3.09 1.97
N TYR A 620 7.16 3.58 1.13
CA TYR A 620 7.54 3.01 -0.15
C TYR A 620 8.96 2.45 -0.02
N PHE A 621 9.11 1.13 -0.13
CA PHE A 621 10.34 0.42 0.13
C PHE A 621 11.18 0.26 -1.15
N ASN A 622 12.42 0.72 -1.10
CA ASN A 622 13.40 0.51 -2.16
C ASN A 622 13.93 -0.93 -2.14
N GLU A 623 13.26 -1.80 -2.87
CA GLU A 623 13.59 -3.22 -3.02
C GLU A 623 15.04 -3.43 -3.47
N THR A 624 15.58 -2.59 -4.35
CA THR A 624 16.96 -2.72 -4.84
C THR A 624 18.00 -2.63 -3.71
N SER A 625 17.69 -1.90 -2.63
CA SER A 625 18.55 -1.81 -1.43
C SER A 625 18.11 -2.72 -0.28
N LEU A 626 16.81 -3.02 -0.19
CA LEU A 626 16.18 -3.68 0.96
C LEU A 626 15.87 -5.15 0.72
N SER A 627 16.27 -5.72 -0.41
CA SER A 627 16.05 -7.12 -0.78
C SER A 627 17.33 -7.77 -1.28
N ASN A 628 17.31 -9.10 -1.47
CA ASN A 628 18.40 -9.82 -2.13
C ASN A 628 18.25 -9.85 -3.67
N ASP A 629 17.48 -8.92 -4.23
CA ASP A 629 17.20 -8.71 -5.66
C ASP A 629 18.16 -9.45 -6.62
N TYR A 630 17.66 -10.51 -7.24
CA TYR A 630 18.41 -11.28 -8.25
C TYR A 630 18.20 -10.79 -9.69
N TYR A 631 17.38 -9.76 -9.89
CA TYR A 631 16.83 -9.33 -11.16
C TYR A 631 17.26 -7.92 -11.59
N ARG A 632 18.08 -7.22 -10.79
CA ARG A 632 18.53 -5.83 -11.03
C ARG A 632 17.35 -4.88 -11.17
N GLU A 633 16.41 -5.05 -10.26
CA GLU A 633 15.16 -4.36 -10.22
C GLU A 633 15.38 -2.89 -9.87
N ARG A 634 14.46 -2.04 -10.34
CA ARG A 634 14.42 -0.61 -9.98
C ARG A 634 13.14 -0.36 -9.20
N ALA A 635 12.90 -1.21 -8.23
CA ALA A 635 11.59 -1.43 -7.69
C ALA A 635 11.32 -0.57 -6.46
N LEU A 636 10.08 -0.10 -6.38
CA LEU A 636 9.62 0.71 -5.26
C LEU A 636 8.28 0.19 -4.79
N ASP A 637 8.32 -0.65 -3.79
CA ASP A 637 7.19 -1.45 -3.40
C ASP A 637 6.46 -0.86 -2.22
N ARG A 638 5.17 -1.20 -2.13
CA ARG A 638 4.30 -0.69 -1.08
C ARG A 638 3.39 -1.78 -0.58
N PHE A 639 3.19 -1.91 0.72
CA PHE A 639 2.24 -2.85 1.26
C PHE A 639 0.77 -2.48 0.92
N GLY A 640 -0.03 -3.49 0.59
CA GLY A 640 -1.49 -3.39 0.45
C GLY A 640 -1.96 -2.66 -0.81
N TRP A 641 -2.08 -1.34 -0.74
CA TRP A 641 -2.66 -0.50 -1.79
C TRP A 641 -1.95 0.85 -1.85
N VAL A 642 -2.18 1.60 -2.93
CA VAL A 642 -1.75 3.01 -3.03
C VAL A 642 -2.81 3.93 -2.42
N PRO A 643 -2.47 4.78 -1.43
CA PRO A 643 -3.38 5.75 -0.82
C PRO A 643 -4.00 6.72 -1.81
N LEU A 644 -5.09 7.34 -1.37
CA LEU A 644 -5.92 8.23 -2.19
C LEU A 644 -5.10 9.40 -2.75
N GLU A 645 -4.28 9.99 -1.88
CA GLU A 645 -3.40 11.12 -2.13
C GLU A 645 -2.26 10.80 -3.10
N ASP A 646 -1.83 9.54 -3.15
CA ASP A 646 -0.68 9.11 -3.95
C ASP A 646 -1.06 8.75 -5.39
N MET A 647 -2.33 8.44 -5.66
CA MET A 647 -2.82 8.16 -7.01
C MET A 647 -2.71 9.44 -7.87
N HIS A 648 -1.94 9.45 -8.95
CA HIS A 648 -1.65 10.70 -9.68
C HIS A 648 -2.17 10.75 -11.12
N ALA A 649 -1.94 9.72 -11.94
CA ALA A 649 -2.41 9.69 -13.33
C ALA A 649 -2.47 8.26 -13.90
N ASN A 650 -3.36 8.04 -14.87
CA ASN A 650 -3.52 6.76 -15.57
C ASN A 650 -3.40 6.98 -17.09
N ILE A 651 -2.35 6.45 -17.70
CA ILE A 651 -2.03 6.74 -19.10
C ILE A 651 -2.21 5.49 -19.95
N TYR A 652 -2.92 5.62 -21.05
CA TYR A 652 -3.12 4.58 -22.05
C TYR A 652 -2.44 4.97 -23.37
N PHE A 653 -1.48 4.14 -23.79
CA PHE A 653 -0.55 4.47 -24.89
C PHE A 653 -0.90 3.86 -26.25
N VAL A 654 -1.87 2.95 -26.32
CA VAL A 654 -2.13 2.14 -27.52
C VAL A 654 -2.47 2.99 -28.76
N TYR A 655 -3.21 4.08 -28.60
CA TYR A 655 -3.57 4.98 -29.72
C TYR A 655 -2.33 5.64 -30.33
N GLY A 656 -1.55 6.34 -29.51
CA GLY A 656 -0.30 6.95 -29.96
C GLY A 656 0.70 5.93 -30.53
N ALA A 657 0.79 4.73 -29.94
CA ALA A 657 1.62 3.64 -30.46
C ALA A 657 1.18 3.14 -31.86
N ARG A 658 -0.08 3.33 -32.23
CA ARG A 658 -0.63 3.01 -33.56
C ARG A 658 -0.53 4.16 -34.56
N GLY A 659 -0.05 5.33 -34.13
CA GLY A 659 -0.10 6.53 -34.96
C GLY A 659 -1.50 7.17 -35.01
N GLU A 660 -2.37 6.85 -34.05
CA GLU A 660 -3.76 7.29 -34.04
C GLU A 660 -4.02 8.36 -33.01
N ALA A 661 -4.82 9.36 -33.38
CA ALA A 661 -5.30 10.37 -32.46
C ALA A 661 -6.14 9.72 -31.34
N PRO A 662 -6.13 10.30 -30.13
CA PRO A 662 -7.01 9.89 -29.07
C PRO A 662 -8.47 9.94 -29.54
N PRO A 663 -9.28 8.90 -29.25
CA PRO A 663 -10.71 8.91 -29.55
C PRO A 663 -11.43 10.00 -28.75
N ALA A 664 -12.56 10.47 -29.28
CA ALA A 664 -13.46 11.33 -28.52
C ALA A 664 -14.06 10.57 -27.33
N LEU A 665 -14.33 11.30 -26.24
CA LEU A 665 -15.11 10.76 -25.12
C LEU A 665 -16.52 10.38 -25.59
N VAL A 666 -17.08 9.33 -25.00
CA VAL A 666 -18.39 8.79 -25.39
C VAL A 666 -19.32 8.81 -24.19
N ASP A 667 -20.51 9.38 -24.36
CA ASP A 667 -21.55 9.32 -23.34
C ASP A 667 -22.06 7.88 -23.21
N ILE A 668 -21.86 7.29 -22.03
CA ILE A 668 -22.37 5.96 -21.72
C ILE A 668 -23.70 6.14 -20.96
N PRO A 669 -24.83 5.66 -21.50
CA PRO A 669 -26.11 5.79 -20.81
C PRO A 669 -26.14 4.94 -19.54
N ALA A 670 -26.93 5.40 -18.57
CA ALA A 670 -27.38 4.58 -17.45
C ALA A 670 -28.04 3.27 -17.96
N PRO A 671 -27.97 2.18 -17.19
CA PRO A 671 -28.46 0.87 -17.61
C PRO A 671 -29.97 0.81 -17.84
#